data_AF-A0A933XX86-F1
#
_entry.id   AF-A0A933XX86-F1
#
_cell.length_a   1.000
_cell.length_b   1.000
_cell.length_c   1.000
_cell.angle_alpha   90.00
_cell.angle_beta   90.00
_cell.angle_gamma   90.00
#
_symmetry.space_group_name_H-M   'P 1'
#
loop_
_entity.id
_entity.type
_entity.pdbx_description
1 polymer ?
#
loop_
_entity_poly.entity_id
_entity_poly.type
_entity_poly.pdbx_seq_one_letter_code
_entity_poly.pdbx_strand_id
1 'polypeptide(L)'
;MLFSRLALLAPLVLFTVAARDAAQAPTTPLDAGSQAAPQTPPAKPNGGKGQGANAGNQPGANAPNAPGANAPTGPGAQQPGAPGAGKPRGGGAAKGAAPAGGAQVPATSPAAPGAQAPAGTGAQAPGGTGAQAPGGTGAALDPQAPAQPKPVPEEPKPPRELKTLTPTRWMVLEATDTSGRRPFRPDAVFARYLAFPGAATPTPDDVLVGETGVEQRWQQREPVEGALQGDFGYAFTTLELEENGVWIAQLNGASSFFVNGIGFVGDGYDYGFGGVPIALKKGPNHIFVRGRRGDVRFLLREPEAPVMFAGWSSVQPDLVAGRDVPFDEFGSVLMINATQETTRPMDMSLASGDGYFKERKFPVAPMGPLSIRTAFFTLDRKAAPAPNEKPNRHAVTLWLSPRGGKPFTSQRLTIEVKDATSARRATFDSLIEGSIQSFAVLPPTDASARDSAVVLSLHGASVEALGHAQSYSAKPGMWLVAPTNRRPYGFDWQDWGREDAYEALAAALELSGADPARVFVTGHSMGGHGTWHLGATDPWRFAALAPSAGWSSFDTYGGRPEGQLAWLWRAADASSRTEDLIANLRSTPTYILHGDADENVPAKEARDLEALLVGAGGRPSSHYQTSVGHWWDGDASAGVDCVDWPGIFELFAATPARVLSPQFDFVCADPSVNATYGPFVLDQPLEYGARLRLVGTWRADEGVLALETTNVRRLRVDFATIESVGVRVKSFVIDGHVVDVWNDLRVAQIGDPTWFVRESESWAQDAARGRVALASTWRAYSVEGLPRYDGEKSSETSGPFKRAFARHFALVYGTGGSPQENKALYERARCDQQVWWYRANGTPALLSDKDFLADEARKDRPVRNVILYGNSRTNQAWSTVVPADAPIRVRPGSIELGAQRWTGSDLSALFVLPRADAKRDRPPYLRDPALDPKLAHEVPAWPLVGVVADTGLAGIRVGYQLSPFVSGVGYPDYAVFSSEVSHSGDGGVLAAGWFDHRWRLQPGGFLRASAVAGEASR
;
A
#
# COMPACT_ATOMS: atom_id res chain seq x y z
N MET A 1 20.06 -58.85 -31.09
CA MET A 1 21.43 -59.26 -31.53
C MET A 1 22.44 -58.39 -30.77
N LEU A 2 23.66 -58.80 -30.41
CA LEU A 2 24.20 -60.13 -30.02
C LEU A 2 25.63 -59.87 -29.50
N PHE A 3 25.96 -60.21 -28.23
CA PHE A 3 27.35 -60.34 -27.68
C PHE A 3 28.22 -59.04 -27.56
N SER A 4 28.77 -58.69 -26.38
CA SER A 4 30.07 -59.10 -25.76
C SER A 4 31.31 -58.29 -26.25
N ARG A 5 32.43 -58.11 -25.54
CA ARG A 5 32.99 -58.60 -24.24
C ARG A 5 34.27 -57.78 -23.86
N LEU A 6 34.63 -57.67 -22.56
CA LEU A 6 36.00 -57.52 -21.95
C LEU A 6 36.99 -56.43 -22.49
N ALA A 7 38.11 -56.05 -21.83
CA ALA A 7 38.49 -55.90 -20.40
C ALA A 7 39.90 -55.26 -20.25
N LEU A 8 40.21 -54.76 -19.03
CA LEU A 8 41.55 -54.64 -18.39
C LEU A 8 42.73 -53.99 -19.14
N LEU A 9 43.32 -52.93 -18.56
CA LEU A 9 44.70 -52.95 -18.01
C LEU A 9 45.09 -51.66 -17.25
N ALA A 10 46.06 -51.77 -16.34
CA ALA A 10 46.76 -50.68 -15.63
C ALA A 10 48.24 -51.06 -15.45
N PRO A 11 49.18 -50.10 -15.38
CA PRO A 11 49.82 -49.74 -14.10
C PRO A 11 50.01 -48.19 -13.94
N LEU A 12 50.20 -47.55 -12.77
CA LEU A 12 50.73 -47.89 -11.42
C LEU A 12 52.24 -47.60 -11.23
N VAL A 13 52.54 -46.48 -10.53
CA VAL A 13 53.69 -46.17 -9.63
C VAL A 13 53.54 -44.69 -9.18
N LEU A 14 53.93 -44.15 -8.03
CA LEU A 14 54.11 -44.54 -6.61
C LEU A 14 54.94 -43.41 -5.96
N PHE A 15 54.49 -42.78 -4.85
CA PHE A 15 55.33 -42.32 -3.72
C PHE A 15 54.44 -41.89 -2.52
N THR A 16 55.00 -41.75 -1.30
CA THR A 16 54.30 -42.10 -0.03
C THR A 16 54.67 -41.27 1.23
N VAL A 17 53.93 -41.49 2.35
CA VAL A 17 54.12 -41.04 3.77
C VAL A 17 53.54 -39.63 4.06
N ALA A 18 52.87 -39.29 5.19
CA ALA A 18 52.48 -39.94 6.47
C ALA A 18 50.92 -39.91 6.66
N ALA A 19 50.18 -40.38 7.69
CA ALA A 19 50.33 -40.78 9.13
C ALA A 19 50.37 -39.60 10.15
N ARG A 20 49.56 -39.54 11.22
CA ARG A 20 49.16 -40.61 12.19
C ARG A 20 47.79 -40.42 12.89
N ASP A 21 47.18 -41.56 13.26
CA ASP A 21 46.58 -41.96 14.58
C ASP A 21 45.49 -41.09 15.28
N ALA A 22 44.42 -41.62 15.92
CA ALA A 22 43.96 -43.01 16.15
C ALA A 22 42.44 -43.16 16.46
N ALA A 23 42.03 -44.44 16.47
CA ALA A 23 40.77 -45.15 16.83
C ALA A 23 40.00 -44.67 18.11
N GLN A 24 38.80 -45.17 18.49
CA GLN A 24 38.16 -46.50 18.36
C GLN A 24 36.61 -46.45 18.15
N ALA A 25 35.96 -47.62 18.09
CA ALA A 25 34.52 -47.86 17.89
C ALA A 25 33.99 -48.86 18.97
N PRO A 26 32.84 -49.56 18.81
CA PRO A 26 31.44 -49.15 18.58
C PRO A 26 30.49 -49.68 19.70
N THR A 27 29.17 -49.36 19.66
CA THR A 27 28.05 -50.32 19.92
C THR A 27 26.65 -49.70 19.68
N THR A 28 25.65 -50.56 19.45
CA THR A 28 24.21 -50.32 19.17
C THR A 28 23.36 -51.27 20.05
N PRO A 29 22.01 -51.41 19.94
CA PRO A 29 20.87 -50.47 19.77
C PRO A 29 19.73 -50.75 20.82
N LEU A 30 18.45 -50.38 20.51
CA LEU A 30 17.15 -50.94 21.03
C LEU A 30 16.69 -50.54 22.46
N ASP A 31 15.38 -50.49 22.81
CA ASP A 31 14.14 -50.20 22.04
C ASP A 31 12.91 -49.90 22.96
N ALA A 32 11.82 -49.38 22.36
CA ALA A 32 10.38 -49.55 22.67
C ALA A 32 9.78 -49.51 24.11
N GLY A 33 8.90 -48.50 24.32
CA GLY A 33 7.57 -48.63 24.98
C GLY A 33 7.46 -48.67 26.52
N SER A 34 6.28 -48.54 27.15
CA SER A 34 5.01 -47.86 26.75
C SER A 34 3.95 -47.93 27.87
N GLN A 35 3.29 -46.80 28.16
CA GLN A 35 1.94 -46.64 28.78
C GLN A 35 1.65 -46.98 30.27
N ALA A 36 0.58 -46.29 30.73
CA ALA A 36 -0.38 -46.62 31.80
C ALA A 36 -0.13 -46.15 33.26
N ALA A 37 -1.25 -45.77 33.89
CA ALA A 37 -1.45 -45.29 35.27
C ALA A 37 -2.56 -46.20 35.93
N PRO A 38 -3.33 -45.87 37.00
CA PRO A 38 -3.43 -44.64 37.83
C PRO A 38 -3.68 -44.85 39.36
N GLN A 39 -4.09 -43.77 40.07
CA GLN A 39 -4.94 -43.67 41.29
C GLN A 39 -4.34 -43.04 42.59
N THR A 40 -5.24 -42.57 43.47
CA THR A 40 -5.16 -41.55 44.57
C THR A 40 -5.46 -42.16 45.97
N PRO A 41 -5.60 -41.45 47.15
CA PRO A 41 -5.49 -40.02 47.57
C PRO A 41 -4.43 -39.84 48.74
N PRO A 42 -4.61 -39.28 49.99
CA PRO A 42 -5.50 -38.25 50.60
C PRO A 42 -4.91 -37.21 51.65
N ALA A 43 -5.55 -36.03 51.75
CA ALA A 43 -5.98 -35.26 52.96
C ALA A 43 -5.06 -34.58 54.05
N LYS A 44 -5.14 -33.22 54.10
CA LYS A 44 -5.37 -32.28 55.28
C LYS A 44 -4.33 -32.12 56.43
N PRO A 45 -4.43 -31.14 57.39
CA PRO A 45 -5.30 -29.92 57.54
C PRO A 45 -4.62 -28.56 57.98
N ASN A 46 -5.38 -27.44 57.97
CA ASN A 46 -5.32 -26.15 58.77
C ASN A 46 -4.00 -25.31 58.90
N GLY A 47 -3.97 -23.99 59.19
CA GLY A 47 -4.99 -22.91 59.27
C GLY A 47 -4.56 -21.70 60.18
N GLY A 48 -4.78 -20.43 59.80
CA GLY A 48 -4.41 -19.22 60.62
C GLY A 48 -4.80 -17.84 60.04
N LYS A 49 -4.72 -16.73 60.83
CA LYS A 49 -5.12 -15.33 60.47
C LYS A 49 -4.14 -14.27 61.02
N GLY A 50 -4.11 -13.06 60.43
CA GLY A 50 -3.49 -11.86 61.02
C GLY A 50 -3.73 -10.57 60.21
N GLN A 51 -3.76 -9.40 60.88
CA GLN A 51 -3.86 -8.05 60.30
C GLN A 51 -2.71 -7.16 60.86
N GLY A 52 -2.33 -6.09 60.15
CA GLY A 52 -1.41 -5.07 60.67
C GLY A 52 -0.98 -4.05 59.60
N ALA A 53 -0.68 -2.81 59.99
CA ALA A 53 -0.33 -1.74 59.06
C ALA A 53 0.61 -0.67 59.68
N ASN A 54 1.11 0.20 58.81
CA ASN A 54 1.46 1.62 59.03
C ASN A 54 2.96 2.04 59.04
N ALA A 55 3.15 3.28 58.57
CA ALA A 55 4.32 4.07 58.17
C ALA A 55 5.67 4.02 58.94
N GLY A 56 6.78 4.17 58.19
CA GLY A 56 7.45 5.49 58.16
C GLY A 56 8.96 5.62 58.44
N ASN A 57 9.60 6.51 57.65
CA ASN A 57 10.82 7.32 57.92
C ASN A 57 12.25 6.87 57.48
N GLN A 58 13.16 7.87 57.42
CA GLN A 58 14.45 8.01 56.69
C GLN A 58 15.73 7.90 57.60
N PRO A 59 17.00 8.21 57.18
CA PRO A 59 17.77 8.07 55.90
C PRO A 59 19.27 7.63 56.05
N GLY A 60 20.05 7.50 54.93
CA GLY A 60 21.38 8.18 54.83
C GLY A 60 22.74 7.44 54.55
N ALA A 61 23.33 7.76 53.38
CA ALA A 61 24.74 8.21 53.15
C ALA A 61 26.01 7.30 52.91
N ASN A 62 26.87 7.80 51.99
CA ASN A 62 28.37 7.73 51.87
C ASN A 62 29.14 6.71 50.95
N ALA A 63 30.31 7.19 50.48
CA ALA A 63 31.37 6.61 49.60
C ALA A 63 32.77 7.05 50.16
N PRO A 64 33.93 7.25 49.45
CA PRO A 64 34.44 6.93 48.08
C PRO A 64 35.94 6.43 48.03
N ASN A 65 36.62 6.34 46.85
CA ASN A 65 38.02 6.83 46.57
C ASN A 65 38.65 6.47 45.18
N ALA A 66 39.79 7.13 44.81
CA ALA A 66 40.60 6.97 43.57
C ALA A 66 42.13 7.21 43.82
N PRO A 67 43.07 6.94 42.86
CA PRO A 67 43.88 7.96 42.10
C PRO A 67 44.36 7.47 40.67
N GLY A 68 45.26 8.07 39.85
CA GLY A 68 45.92 9.40 39.75
C GLY A 68 47.31 9.42 39.01
N ALA A 69 47.71 10.56 38.38
CA ALA A 69 49.06 10.94 37.82
C ALA A 69 49.57 10.31 36.48
N ASN A 70 50.46 10.91 35.62
CA ASN A 70 51.21 12.20 35.62
C ASN A 70 51.65 12.69 34.18
N ALA A 71 52.24 13.90 34.05
CA ALA A 71 52.68 14.57 32.77
C ALA A 71 54.23 14.80 32.70
N PRO A 72 54.91 15.77 31.98
CA PRO A 72 54.54 16.98 31.17
C PRO A 72 54.95 16.85 29.65
N THR A 73 55.31 17.80 28.73
CA THR A 73 55.82 19.21 28.67
C THR A 73 55.36 20.00 27.40
N GLY A 74 56.07 21.10 26.99
CA GLY A 74 55.88 21.93 25.76
C GLY A 74 57.24 22.55 25.27
N PRO A 75 57.35 23.77 24.67
CA PRO A 75 56.33 24.84 24.47
C PRO A 75 56.42 25.69 23.15
N GLY A 76 55.56 26.73 23.01
CA GLY A 76 55.70 27.89 22.09
C GLY A 76 54.42 28.22 21.28
N ALA A 77 53.52 29.18 21.61
CA ALA A 77 53.62 30.65 21.73
C ALA A 77 53.66 31.38 20.34
N GLN A 78 52.92 32.46 20.05
CA GLN A 78 52.37 33.54 20.90
C GLN A 78 50.91 33.99 20.57
N GLN A 79 50.38 34.93 21.38
CA GLN A 79 49.10 35.67 21.32
C GLN A 79 49.41 37.20 21.25
N PRO A 80 48.52 38.22 21.51
CA PRO A 80 47.07 38.27 21.79
C PRO A 80 46.27 39.31 20.94
N GLY A 81 44.97 39.51 21.22
CA GLY A 81 44.15 40.55 20.54
C GLY A 81 42.68 40.71 20.98
N ALA A 82 42.36 40.69 22.28
CA ALA A 82 41.02 40.96 22.86
C ALA A 82 41.09 42.27 23.71
N PRO A 83 40.01 42.88 24.29
CA PRO A 83 38.69 42.36 24.71
C PRO A 83 37.49 43.14 24.07
N GLY A 84 36.19 42.98 24.41
CA GLY A 84 35.41 42.19 25.39
C GLY A 84 33.92 42.61 25.26
N ALA A 85 32.95 42.32 26.14
CA ALA A 85 32.80 41.32 27.20
C ALA A 85 31.29 41.19 27.53
N GLY A 86 30.75 39.98 27.74
CA GLY A 86 29.32 39.79 28.03
C GLY A 86 28.91 38.32 28.24
N LYS A 87 28.44 37.98 29.44
CA LYS A 87 28.03 36.64 29.92
C LYS A 87 26.67 36.79 30.64
N PRO A 88 25.93 35.71 30.99
CA PRO A 88 26.05 34.30 30.56
C PRO A 88 24.71 33.56 30.26
N ARG A 89 24.84 32.40 29.58
CA ARG A 89 24.07 31.12 29.77
C ARG A 89 22.54 31.14 29.95
N GLY A 90 21.86 30.46 29.03
CA GLY A 90 20.64 29.68 29.27
C GLY A 90 20.60 28.48 28.31
N GLY A 91 20.25 27.28 28.77
CA GLY A 91 20.13 26.08 27.92
C GLY A 91 18.69 25.85 27.48
N GLY A 92 18.47 25.43 26.23
CA GLY A 92 17.17 25.07 25.68
C GLY A 92 17.21 23.72 24.98
N ALA A 93 16.18 22.90 25.18
CA ALA A 93 16.09 21.57 24.60
C ALA A 93 15.70 21.61 23.11
N ALA A 94 16.06 20.57 22.36
CA ALA A 94 15.61 20.39 20.99
C ALA A 94 14.07 20.26 20.93
N LYS A 95 13.44 20.94 19.97
CA LYS A 95 12.04 20.76 19.61
C LYS A 95 11.95 20.10 18.24
N GLY A 96 10.96 19.22 18.06
CA GLY A 96 10.69 18.57 16.78
C GLY A 96 10.24 19.56 15.70
N ALA A 97 10.44 19.19 14.43
CA ALA A 97 10.11 20.03 13.29
C ALA A 97 8.59 20.21 13.13
N ALA A 98 8.17 21.45 12.89
CA ALA A 98 6.85 21.77 12.36
C ALA A 98 6.87 21.66 10.83
N PRO A 99 5.75 21.33 10.16
CA PRO A 99 5.70 21.26 8.70
C PRO A 99 5.92 22.66 8.09
N ALA A 100 6.77 22.74 7.07
CA ALA A 100 7.03 23.98 6.34
C ALA A 100 5.76 24.48 5.61
N GLY A 101 5.56 25.80 5.60
CA GLY A 101 4.47 26.44 4.87
C GLY A 101 4.69 26.36 3.35
N GLY A 102 3.60 26.22 2.59
CA GLY A 102 3.66 26.09 1.14
C GLY A 102 4.19 27.35 0.45
N ALA A 103 5.16 27.17 -0.45
CA ALA A 103 5.62 28.23 -1.34
C ALA A 103 4.52 28.52 -2.39
N GLN A 104 3.91 29.71 -2.32
CA GLN A 104 2.96 30.16 -3.33
C GLN A 104 3.71 30.57 -4.61
N VAL A 105 3.49 29.85 -5.71
CA VAL A 105 3.80 30.36 -7.05
C VAL A 105 2.74 31.42 -7.40
N PRO A 106 3.11 32.67 -7.71
CA PRO A 106 2.15 33.76 -7.87
C PRO A 106 1.39 33.68 -9.21
N ALA A 107 0.06 33.64 -9.16
CA ALA A 107 -0.79 33.63 -10.34
C ALA A 107 -0.84 35.03 -11.00
N THR A 108 -0.26 35.17 -12.18
CA THR A 108 -0.22 36.42 -12.96
C THR A 108 -1.41 36.54 -13.92
N SER A 109 -2.49 37.19 -13.48
CA SER A 109 -3.60 37.57 -14.37
C SER A 109 -3.21 38.70 -15.34
N PRO A 110 -3.38 38.54 -16.66
CA PRO A 110 -3.17 39.63 -17.61
C PRO A 110 -4.34 40.63 -17.56
N ALA A 111 -4.04 41.89 -17.23
CA ALA A 111 -5.04 42.97 -17.23
C ALA A 111 -5.25 43.54 -18.64
N ALA A 112 -6.51 43.74 -19.03
CA ALA A 112 -6.87 44.52 -20.22
C ALA A 112 -6.79 46.03 -19.92
N PRO A 113 -6.37 46.88 -20.88
CA PRO A 113 -6.25 48.32 -20.66
C PRO A 113 -7.61 49.01 -20.54
N GLY A 114 -7.74 49.92 -19.57
CA GLY A 114 -8.98 50.64 -19.29
C GLY A 114 -9.04 52.03 -19.92
N ALA A 115 -10.21 52.67 -19.77
CA ALA A 115 -10.41 54.10 -19.98
C ALA A 115 -11.26 54.67 -18.82
N GLN A 116 -10.90 55.85 -18.32
CA GLN A 116 -11.63 56.50 -17.22
C GLN A 116 -12.76 57.38 -17.76
N ALA A 117 -13.97 57.22 -17.19
CA ALA A 117 -14.88 58.29 -16.68
C ALA A 117 -15.30 59.48 -17.60
N PRO A 118 -16.31 60.30 -17.25
CA PRO A 118 -17.16 60.27 -16.05
C PRO A 118 -18.69 60.26 -16.29
N ALA A 119 -19.40 60.23 -15.15
CA ALA A 119 -20.83 60.33 -14.87
C ALA A 119 -21.75 61.20 -15.76
N GLY A 120 -23.06 60.86 -15.77
CA GLY A 120 -24.12 61.71 -16.35
C GLY A 120 -25.55 61.12 -16.26
N THR A 121 -26.18 61.25 -15.10
CA THR A 121 -27.61 60.99 -14.77
C THR A 121 -28.67 61.21 -15.89
N GLY A 122 -29.71 60.37 -16.00
CA GLY A 122 -30.93 60.72 -16.79
C GLY A 122 -31.98 59.61 -16.93
N ALA A 123 -33.09 59.74 -16.19
CA ALA A 123 -34.16 58.74 -16.00
C ALA A 123 -35.17 58.51 -17.16
N GLN A 124 -36.08 57.55 -16.92
CA GLN A 124 -37.42 57.34 -17.48
C GLN A 124 -37.63 56.55 -18.80
N ALA A 125 -38.63 55.66 -18.71
CA ALA A 125 -39.27 54.85 -19.75
C ALA A 125 -40.61 55.53 -20.17
N PRO A 126 -41.65 54.89 -20.78
CA PRO A 126 -41.77 53.53 -21.34
C PRO A 126 -42.56 53.39 -22.68
N GLY A 127 -42.65 52.17 -23.21
CA GLY A 127 -43.97 51.56 -23.51
C GLY A 127 -44.42 51.31 -24.97
N GLY A 128 -45.20 50.22 -25.13
CA GLY A 128 -46.20 50.01 -26.19
C GLY A 128 -45.78 49.28 -27.49
N THR A 129 -46.65 48.61 -28.27
CA THR A 129 -47.82 47.74 -27.95
C THR A 129 -48.38 47.09 -29.23
N GLY A 130 -48.64 45.77 -29.24
CA GLY A 130 -49.53 45.09 -30.21
C GLY A 130 -49.04 44.92 -31.67
N ALA A 131 -49.75 44.24 -32.57
CA ALA A 131 -50.86 43.28 -32.39
C ALA A 131 -51.14 42.43 -33.67
N GLN A 132 -51.57 41.17 -33.47
CA GLN A 132 -52.41 40.32 -34.35
C GLN A 132 -51.88 39.84 -35.73
N ALA A 133 -52.60 38.84 -36.27
CA ALA A 133 -52.31 38.02 -37.47
C ALA A 133 -53.41 38.29 -38.57
N PRO A 134 -53.76 37.45 -39.58
CA PRO A 134 -53.44 36.02 -39.88
C PRO A 134 -53.13 35.66 -41.36
N GLY A 135 -52.94 34.35 -41.66
CA GLY A 135 -53.39 33.77 -42.94
C GLY A 135 -52.51 32.75 -43.67
N GLY A 136 -53.09 31.59 -44.01
CA GLY A 136 -53.05 31.04 -45.39
C GLY A 136 -51.84 30.24 -45.91
N THR A 137 -51.93 28.90 -45.81
CA THR A 137 -51.60 27.89 -46.86
C THR A 137 -50.37 28.06 -47.79
N GLY A 138 -49.46 27.08 -47.76
CA GLY A 138 -48.52 26.80 -48.85
C GLY A 138 -47.67 25.56 -48.56
N ALA A 139 -47.47 24.68 -49.55
CA ALA A 139 -46.66 23.46 -49.40
C ALA A 139 -45.60 23.37 -50.50
N ALA A 140 -44.34 23.24 -50.10
CA ALA A 140 -43.19 22.90 -50.94
C ALA A 140 -42.15 22.16 -50.09
N LEU A 141 -41.31 21.35 -50.74
CA LEU A 141 -40.22 20.61 -50.10
C LEU A 141 -38.91 21.38 -50.22
N ASP A 142 -38.09 21.35 -49.17
CA ASP A 142 -36.73 21.88 -49.12
C ASP A 142 -35.85 20.85 -48.37
N PRO A 143 -34.52 20.78 -48.58
CA PRO A 143 -33.74 19.61 -48.19
C PRO A 143 -33.51 19.52 -46.67
N GLN A 144 -33.23 18.30 -46.19
CA GLN A 144 -33.02 18.03 -44.77
C GLN A 144 -31.83 18.82 -44.22
N ALA A 145 -32.12 19.87 -43.44
CA ALA A 145 -31.14 20.50 -42.57
C ALA A 145 -30.54 19.45 -41.60
N PRO A 146 -29.25 19.57 -41.22
CA PRO A 146 -28.67 18.69 -40.22
C PRO A 146 -29.48 18.76 -38.93
N ALA A 147 -29.85 17.60 -38.40
CA ALA A 147 -30.67 17.52 -37.20
C ALA A 147 -30.01 18.32 -36.06
N GLN A 148 -30.73 19.30 -35.52
CA GLN A 148 -30.23 20.10 -34.40
C GLN A 148 -29.85 19.17 -33.24
N PRO A 149 -28.76 19.46 -32.51
CA PRO A 149 -28.45 18.71 -31.30
C PRO A 149 -29.67 18.77 -30.37
N LYS A 150 -30.01 17.65 -29.74
CA LYS A 150 -31.08 17.66 -28.73
C LYS A 150 -30.74 18.72 -27.67
N PRO A 151 -31.72 19.48 -27.16
CA PRO A 151 -31.46 20.36 -26.03
C PRO A 151 -30.89 19.53 -24.88
N VAL A 152 -29.70 19.93 -24.44
CA VAL A 152 -29.06 19.41 -23.23
C VAL A 152 -30.09 19.48 -22.08
N PRO A 153 -30.25 18.44 -21.24
CA PRO A 153 -31.20 18.47 -20.14
C PRO A 153 -30.99 19.71 -19.28
N GLU A 154 -32.06 20.51 -19.13
CA GLU A 154 -32.06 21.77 -18.36
C GLU A 154 -31.39 21.55 -17.00
N GLU A 155 -30.40 22.38 -16.67
CA GLU A 155 -29.62 22.19 -15.44
C GLU A 155 -30.56 22.23 -14.22
N PRO A 156 -30.31 21.40 -13.18
CA PRO A 156 -31.10 21.44 -11.95
C PRO A 156 -31.15 22.87 -11.41
N LYS A 157 -32.33 23.29 -10.93
CA LYS A 157 -32.52 24.64 -10.37
C LYS A 157 -31.42 24.97 -9.36
N PRO A 158 -30.91 26.22 -9.33
CA PRO A 158 -29.82 26.58 -8.44
C PRO A 158 -30.14 26.17 -6.99
N PRO A 159 -29.18 25.56 -6.27
CA PRO A 159 -29.45 24.97 -4.97
C PRO A 159 -29.99 26.03 -4.01
N ARG A 160 -30.92 25.61 -3.14
CA ARG A 160 -31.24 26.40 -1.94
C ARG A 160 -29.96 26.57 -1.13
N GLU A 161 -29.83 27.68 -0.42
CA GLU A 161 -28.83 27.82 0.63
C GLU A 161 -28.86 26.58 1.55
N LEU A 162 -27.72 25.90 1.62
CA LEU A 162 -27.53 24.66 2.35
C LEU A 162 -27.12 24.98 3.79
N LYS A 163 -27.78 24.33 4.75
CA LYS A 163 -27.41 24.48 6.17
C LYS A 163 -25.96 23.99 6.36
N THR A 164 -25.20 24.75 7.15
CA THR A 164 -23.87 24.36 7.62
C THR A 164 -23.84 24.40 9.15
N LEU A 165 -23.09 23.49 9.77
CA LEU A 165 -22.88 23.45 11.22
C LEU A 165 -21.40 23.21 11.53
N THR A 166 -20.84 24.05 12.39
CA THR A 166 -19.45 23.98 12.87
C THR A 166 -19.46 23.96 14.40
N PRO A 167 -18.98 22.90 15.07
CA PRO A 167 -18.94 22.85 16.52
C PRO A 167 -17.96 23.90 17.07
N THR A 168 -18.45 24.82 17.91
CA THR A 168 -17.68 25.95 18.45
C THR A 168 -17.00 25.66 19.79
N ARG A 169 -17.38 24.58 20.48
CA ARG A 169 -16.81 24.17 21.76
C ARG A 169 -16.25 22.77 21.67
N TRP A 170 -14.98 22.61 22.05
CA TRP A 170 -14.32 21.32 22.10
C TRP A 170 -13.61 21.14 23.44
N MET A 171 -13.41 19.88 23.82
CA MET A 171 -12.37 19.49 24.75
C MET A 171 -11.26 18.80 23.96
N VAL A 172 -10.01 19.06 24.30
CA VAL A 172 -8.84 18.41 23.71
C VAL A 172 -8.05 17.69 24.79
N LEU A 173 -7.31 16.66 24.37
CA LEU A 173 -6.39 15.90 25.18
C LEU A 173 -5.05 15.83 24.45
N GLU A 174 -3.94 16.07 25.13
CA GLU A 174 -2.61 15.82 24.57
C GLU A 174 -2.40 14.32 24.27
N ALA A 175 -1.31 13.97 23.59
CA ALA A 175 -1.05 12.58 23.22
C ALA A 175 -0.77 11.71 24.47
N THR A 176 -1.70 10.81 24.79
CA THR A 176 -1.54 9.79 25.84
C THR A 176 -0.60 8.66 25.44
N ASP A 177 -0.53 8.36 24.14
CA ASP A 177 0.11 7.18 23.55
C ASP A 177 0.99 7.58 22.36
N THR A 178 2.02 6.78 22.04
CA THR A 178 2.95 7.15 20.96
C THR A 178 2.37 6.87 19.57
N SER A 179 2.61 7.80 18.64
CA SER A 179 2.33 7.58 17.21
C SER A 179 3.47 6.80 16.55
N GLY A 180 3.17 6.06 15.49
CA GLY A 180 4.17 5.28 14.74
C GLY A 180 3.58 4.19 13.86
N ARG A 181 4.38 3.69 12.90
CA ARG A 181 4.01 2.59 11.99
C ARG A 181 4.15 1.24 12.71
N ARG A 182 3.09 0.84 13.45
CA ARG A 182 2.98 -0.44 14.18
C ARG A 182 1.57 -1.04 14.04
N PRO A 183 1.40 -2.38 14.03
CA PRO A 183 0.10 -3.02 13.76
C PRO A 183 -0.94 -2.83 14.87
N PHE A 184 -0.49 -2.91 16.12
CA PHE A 184 -1.33 -2.72 17.30
C PHE A 184 -0.83 -1.51 18.09
N ARG A 185 -1.76 -0.62 18.47
CA ARG A 185 -1.47 0.63 19.18
C ARG A 185 -2.28 0.69 20.49
N PRO A 186 -1.62 0.92 21.64
CA PRO A 186 -2.27 1.56 22.78
C PRO A 186 -2.96 2.86 22.33
N ASP A 187 -4.16 3.08 22.85
CA ASP A 187 -4.99 4.25 22.57
C ASP A 187 -5.95 4.38 23.76
N ALA A 188 -5.49 5.04 24.83
CA ALA A 188 -6.19 5.08 26.11
C ALA A 188 -7.57 5.77 26.01
N VAL A 189 -7.70 6.74 25.11
CA VAL A 189 -8.97 7.40 24.77
C VAL A 189 -9.93 6.41 24.11
N PHE A 190 -9.46 5.65 23.12
CA PHE A 190 -10.29 4.65 22.46
C PHE A 190 -10.71 3.53 23.42
N ALA A 191 -9.76 2.99 24.20
CA ALA A 191 -10.04 1.92 25.15
C ALA A 191 -11.14 2.31 26.16
N ARG A 192 -11.08 3.55 26.67
CA ARG A 192 -12.03 4.06 27.67
C ARG A 192 -13.39 4.47 27.10
N TYR A 193 -13.42 5.12 25.92
CA TYR A 193 -14.63 5.81 25.43
C TYR A 193 -15.19 5.30 24.09
N LEU A 194 -14.44 4.48 23.33
CA LEU A 194 -14.83 4.04 21.98
C LEU A 194 -14.91 2.52 21.80
N ALA A 195 -14.12 1.74 22.54
CA ALA A 195 -14.07 0.28 22.40
C ALA A 195 -15.42 -0.42 22.71
N PHE A 196 -16.23 0.14 23.60
CA PHE A 196 -17.49 -0.47 24.06
C PHE A 196 -18.73 0.37 23.71
N PRO A 197 -19.84 -0.24 23.25
CA PRO A 197 -21.12 0.46 23.09
C PRO A 197 -21.62 0.98 24.45
N GLY A 198 -22.08 2.23 24.50
CA GLY A 198 -22.59 2.83 25.74
C GLY A 198 -21.52 3.24 26.76
N ALA A 199 -20.24 3.28 26.37
CA ALA A 199 -19.18 3.91 27.16
C ALA A 199 -19.53 5.38 27.50
N ALA A 200 -19.00 5.86 28.62
CA ALA A 200 -19.22 7.24 29.09
C ALA A 200 -18.64 8.28 28.13
N THR A 201 -19.11 9.53 28.23
CA THR A 201 -18.46 10.68 27.59
C THR A 201 -17.32 11.22 28.44
N PRO A 202 -16.25 11.78 27.85
CA PRO A 202 -15.23 12.54 28.55
C PRO A 202 -15.77 13.64 29.47
N THR A 203 -15.06 13.88 30.57
CA THR A 203 -15.25 15.02 31.47
C THR A 203 -13.91 15.72 31.76
N PRO A 204 -13.88 17.01 32.15
CA PRO A 204 -12.64 17.70 32.52
C PRO A 204 -11.89 17.07 33.70
N ASP A 205 -12.61 16.42 34.61
CA ASP A 205 -12.05 15.77 35.80
C ASP A 205 -11.36 14.43 35.48
N ASP A 206 -11.62 13.85 34.30
CA ASP A 206 -11.03 12.59 33.87
C ASP A 206 -9.50 12.70 33.73
N VAL A 207 -8.81 11.83 34.47
CA VAL A 207 -7.41 11.49 34.20
C VAL A 207 -7.35 10.35 33.18
N LEU A 208 -6.43 10.46 32.23
CA LEU A 208 -5.96 9.36 31.41
C LEU A 208 -4.44 9.25 31.51
N VAL A 209 -3.95 8.02 31.59
CA VAL A 209 -2.54 7.68 31.41
C VAL A 209 -2.50 6.65 30.28
N GLY A 210 -1.74 6.93 29.24
CA GLY A 210 -1.45 5.98 28.17
C GLY A 210 0.01 5.54 28.21
N GLU A 211 0.49 5.00 27.11
CA GLU A 211 1.86 4.50 26.94
C GLU A 211 2.96 5.54 27.26
N THR A 212 2.68 6.85 27.14
CA THR A 212 3.63 7.90 27.53
C THR A 212 3.93 7.95 29.03
N GLY A 213 3.09 7.32 29.87
CA GLY A 213 3.21 7.36 31.33
C GLY A 213 2.86 8.71 31.97
N VAL A 214 2.42 9.70 31.18
CA VAL A 214 2.06 11.05 31.65
C VAL A 214 0.56 11.11 31.94
N GLU A 215 0.18 11.67 33.08
CA GLU A 215 -1.23 12.01 33.37
C GLU A 215 -1.70 13.15 32.46
N GLN A 216 -2.76 12.89 31.70
CA GLN A 216 -3.40 13.84 30.82
C GLN A 216 -4.87 14.07 31.21
N ARG A 217 -5.35 15.29 30.98
CA ARG A 217 -6.70 15.77 31.35
C ARG A 217 -7.33 16.56 30.22
N TRP A 218 -8.65 16.44 30.08
CA TRP A 218 -9.39 17.15 29.03
C TRP A 218 -9.47 18.65 29.29
N GLN A 219 -8.95 19.45 28.35
CA GLN A 219 -8.93 20.91 28.41
C GLN A 219 -9.94 21.50 27.42
N GLN A 220 -10.78 22.45 27.83
CA GLN A 220 -11.64 23.16 26.88
C GLN A 220 -10.79 24.01 25.93
N ARG A 221 -11.07 23.93 24.62
CA ARG A 221 -10.44 24.74 23.57
C ARG A 221 -11.52 25.17 22.57
N GLU A 222 -11.51 26.44 22.19
CA GLU A 222 -12.42 27.00 21.18
C GLU A 222 -11.66 27.17 19.85
N PRO A 223 -12.28 26.92 18.67
CA PRO A 223 -11.60 27.05 17.39
C PRO A 223 -11.28 28.51 17.05
N VAL A 224 -10.05 28.78 16.62
CA VAL A 224 -9.62 30.06 16.05
C VAL A 224 -9.86 30.01 14.55
N GLU A 225 -10.59 30.97 13.99
CA GLU A 225 -10.99 30.99 12.57
C GLU A 225 -11.63 29.67 12.07
N GLY A 226 -12.37 28.99 12.97
CA GLY A 226 -13.01 27.70 12.70
C GLY A 226 -12.08 26.48 12.76
N ALA A 227 -10.81 26.66 13.15
CA ALA A 227 -9.82 25.60 13.29
C ALA A 227 -9.38 25.37 14.74
N LEU A 228 -9.24 24.11 15.15
CA LEU A 228 -8.55 23.75 16.38
C LEU A 228 -7.05 23.76 16.15
N GLN A 229 -6.38 24.66 16.86
CA GLN A 229 -4.94 24.91 16.78
C GLN A 229 -4.19 24.36 18.00
N GLY A 230 -2.86 24.34 17.88
CA GLY A 230 -1.95 23.79 18.90
C GLY A 230 -2.04 22.28 19.00
N ASP A 231 -1.14 21.68 19.77
CA ASP A 231 -1.04 20.22 19.83
C ASP A 231 -2.14 19.58 20.69
N PHE A 232 -2.56 18.40 20.25
CA PHE A 232 -3.46 17.45 20.91
C PHE A 232 -3.40 16.10 20.18
N GLY A 233 -3.58 15.00 20.92
CA GLY A 233 -3.75 13.65 20.34
C GLY A 233 -5.20 13.38 19.92
N TYR A 234 -6.15 13.88 20.73
CA TYR A 234 -7.58 13.75 20.53
C TYR A 234 -8.32 15.08 20.77
N ALA A 235 -9.42 15.27 20.04
CA ALA A 235 -10.43 16.29 20.33
C ALA A 235 -11.82 15.63 20.47
N PHE A 236 -12.67 16.22 21.30
CA PHE A 236 -14.03 15.76 21.60
C PHE A 236 -15.01 16.94 21.60
N THR A 237 -16.21 16.73 21.06
CA THR A 237 -17.33 17.66 21.19
C THR A 237 -18.66 16.91 21.25
N THR A 238 -19.73 17.59 21.68
CA THR A 238 -21.11 17.09 21.62
C THR A 238 -21.98 18.09 20.89
N LEU A 239 -22.66 17.62 19.85
CA LEU A 239 -23.56 18.41 19.01
C LEU A 239 -25.02 18.02 19.27
N GLU A 240 -25.79 18.94 19.81
CA GLU A 240 -27.25 18.81 19.96
C GLU A 240 -27.95 19.11 18.62
N LEU A 241 -28.92 18.27 18.24
CA LEU A 241 -29.80 18.52 17.09
C LEU A 241 -31.28 18.43 17.47
N GLU A 242 -32.10 19.26 16.82
CA GLU A 242 -33.56 19.26 17.01
C GLU A 242 -34.26 18.11 16.27
N GLU A 243 -33.63 17.53 15.25
CA GLU A 243 -34.18 16.49 14.37
C GLU A 243 -33.11 15.44 14.00
N ASN A 244 -33.54 14.28 13.49
CA ASN A 244 -32.64 13.30 12.88
C ASN A 244 -32.27 13.79 11.47
N GLY A 245 -31.01 13.69 11.06
CA GLY A 245 -30.57 14.14 9.73
C GLY A 245 -29.33 13.42 9.20
N VAL A 246 -29.14 13.46 7.89
CA VAL A 246 -27.89 13.05 7.22
C VAL A 246 -27.12 14.30 6.82
N TRP A 247 -25.82 14.31 7.12
CA TRP A 247 -24.91 15.42 6.88
C TRP A 247 -23.66 14.91 6.16
N ILE A 248 -23.06 15.75 5.31
CA ILE A 248 -21.71 15.51 4.80
C ILE A 248 -20.73 16.11 5.81
N ALA A 249 -19.92 15.28 6.44
CA ALA A 249 -18.91 15.70 7.41
C ALA A 249 -17.54 15.80 6.74
N GLN A 250 -17.07 17.04 6.59
CA GLN A 250 -15.72 17.37 6.15
C GLN A 250 -14.83 17.59 7.38
N LEU A 251 -13.74 16.83 7.45
CA LEU A 251 -12.71 16.95 8.48
C LEU A 251 -11.37 17.18 7.78
N ASN A 252 -10.78 18.37 7.92
CA ASN A 252 -9.45 18.70 7.41
C ASN A 252 -8.43 18.65 8.55
N GLY A 253 -7.19 18.26 8.23
CA GLY A 253 -6.07 18.25 9.18
C GLY A 253 -6.10 17.11 10.20
N ALA A 254 -6.99 16.12 10.08
CA ALA A 254 -6.96 14.92 10.93
C ALA A 254 -7.45 13.65 10.20
N SER A 255 -6.81 12.52 10.52
CA SER A 255 -6.95 11.25 9.80
C SER A 255 -8.30 10.55 9.92
N SER A 256 -9.00 10.69 11.05
CA SER A 256 -10.22 9.93 11.34
C SER A 256 -11.04 10.58 12.46
N PHE A 257 -12.34 10.28 12.45
CA PHE A 257 -13.26 10.69 13.50
C PHE A 257 -14.29 9.61 13.81
N PHE A 258 -14.91 9.72 14.98
CA PHE A 258 -15.96 8.82 15.45
C PHE A 258 -17.22 9.61 15.81
N VAL A 259 -18.37 9.17 15.31
CA VAL A 259 -19.68 9.74 15.64
C VAL A 259 -20.48 8.70 16.42
N ASN A 260 -20.80 8.98 17.68
CA ASN A 260 -21.46 8.04 18.60
C ASN A 260 -20.73 6.67 18.70
N GLY A 261 -19.40 6.65 18.50
CA GLY A 261 -18.58 5.45 18.48
C GLY A 261 -18.52 4.68 17.15
N ILE A 262 -19.04 5.25 16.06
CA ILE A 262 -18.95 4.72 14.68
C ILE A 262 -17.80 5.43 13.96
N GLY A 263 -16.87 4.71 13.34
CA GLY A 263 -15.69 5.28 12.67
C GLY A 263 -15.95 5.82 11.25
N PHE A 264 -15.21 6.88 10.89
CA PHE A 264 -15.20 7.55 9.59
C PHE A 264 -13.78 8.07 9.25
N VAL A 265 -13.46 8.20 7.96
CA VAL A 265 -12.18 8.79 7.49
C VAL A 265 -12.21 10.32 7.51
N GLY A 266 -11.07 10.95 7.78
CA GLY A 266 -10.87 12.39 7.63
C GLY A 266 -9.77 12.73 6.62
N ASP A 267 -9.78 13.96 6.12
CA ASP A 267 -8.76 14.52 5.23
C ASP A 267 -7.50 14.93 6.01
N GLY A 268 -6.78 13.94 6.50
CA GLY A 268 -5.57 14.10 7.32
C GLY A 268 -4.35 14.65 6.58
N TYR A 269 -4.45 14.89 5.27
CA TYR A 269 -3.43 15.51 4.43
C TYR A 269 -3.87 16.84 3.80
N ASP A 270 -5.08 17.31 4.12
CA ASP A 270 -5.68 18.56 3.63
C ASP A 270 -5.72 18.68 2.09
N TYR A 271 -6.16 17.60 1.43
CA TYR A 271 -6.43 17.57 -0.02
C TYR A 271 -7.63 18.43 -0.45
N GLY A 272 -8.34 19.07 0.49
CA GLY A 272 -9.56 19.84 0.23
C GLY A 272 -10.79 18.96 -0.01
N PHE A 273 -10.76 17.70 0.42
CA PHE A 273 -11.81 16.73 0.14
C PHE A 273 -13.13 17.06 0.86
N GLY A 274 -14.24 16.92 0.14
CA GLY A 274 -15.56 17.38 0.56
C GLY A 274 -16.24 16.58 1.68
N GLY A 275 -15.57 15.57 2.25
CA GLY A 275 -16.06 14.79 3.39
C GLY A 275 -16.89 13.56 3.04
N VAL A 276 -17.46 12.93 4.07
CA VAL A 276 -18.21 11.66 3.99
C VAL A 276 -19.60 11.76 4.62
N PRO A 277 -20.60 10.98 4.17
CA PRO A 277 -21.96 11.05 4.72
C PRO A 277 -22.04 10.39 6.11
N ILE A 278 -22.66 11.10 7.05
CA ILE A 278 -22.88 10.68 8.43
C ILE A 278 -24.37 10.84 8.79
N ALA A 279 -24.90 9.95 9.64
CA ALA A 279 -26.20 10.16 10.27
C ALA A 279 -26.02 10.72 11.68
N LEU A 280 -26.82 11.75 11.99
CA LEU A 280 -26.93 12.34 13.33
C LEU A 280 -28.38 12.19 13.81
N LYS A 281 -28.53 11.88 15.09
CA LYS A 281 -29.85 11.75 15.76
C LYS A 281 -30.27 13.07 16.40
N LYS A 282 -31.56 13.22 16.68
CA LYS A 282 -32.08 14.24 17.62
C LYS A 282 -31.42 14.08 18.99
N GLY A 283 -31.12 15.20 19.65
CA GLY A 283 -30.39 15.25 20.92
C GLY A 283 -28.87 15.13 20.75
N PRO A 284 -28.13 14.67 21.79
CA PRO A 284 -26.66 14.72 21.83
C PRO A 284 -26.00 13.73 20.89
N ASN A 285 -25.17 14.24 19.98
CA ASN A 285 -24.25 13.44 19.15
C ASN A 285 -22.82 13.67 19.60
N HIS A 286 -22.14 12.60 20.03
CA HIS A 286 -20.78 12.67 20.55
C HIS A 286 -19.77 12.45 19.42
N ILE A 287 -18.84 13.38 19.24
CA ILE A 287 -17.87 13.39 18.13
C ILE A 287 -16.46 13.40 18.71
N PHE A 288 -15.63 12.42 18.32
CA PHE A 288 -14.19 12.36 18.61
C PHE A 288 -13.40 12.52 17.32
N VAL A 289 -12.27 13.22 17.36
CA VAL A 289 -11.33 13.41 16.24
C VAL A 289 -9.94 12.99 16.68
N ARG A 290 -9.19 12.26 15.83
CA ARG A 290 -7.84 11.76 16.16
C ARG A 290 -6.85 11.77 14.98
N GLY A 291 -5.57 11.69 15.33
CA GLY A 291 -4.48 11.64 14.34
C GLY A 291 -4.38 12.95 13.55
N ARG A 292 -4.18 14.04 14.28
CA ARG A 292 -3.98 15.40 13.78
C ARG A 292 -2.70 15.50 12.94
N ARG A 293 -2.75 16.31 11.87
CA ARG A 293 -1.62 16.77 11.06
C ARG A 293 -1.91 18.20 10.59
N GLY A 294 -1.38 19.19 11.30
CA GLY A 294 -1.71 20.60 11.07
C GLY A 294 -2.99 21.03 11.81
N ASP A 295 -3.60 22.14 11.40
CA ASP A 295 -4.79 22.69 12.06
C ASP A 295 -6.07 21.96 11.65
N VAL A 296 -6.92 21.66 12.63
CA VAL A 296 -8.07 20.75 12.44
C VAL A 296 -9.36 21.53 12.25
N ARG A 297 -10.03 21.36 11.10
CA ARG A 297 -11.35 21.97 10.82
C ARG A 297 -12.39 20.87 10.65
N PHE A 298 -13.52 20.97 11.36
CA PHE A 298 -14.64 20.03 11.25
C PHE A 298 -15.93 20.77 10.89
N LEU A 299 -16.47 20.48 9.71
CA LEU A 299 -17.64 21.13 9.11
C LEU A 299 -18.68 20.09 8.72
N LEU A 300 -19.93 20.32 9.10
CA LEU A 300 -21.09 19.57 8.61
C LEU A 300 -21.83 20.39 7.56
N ARG A 301 -22.23 19.77 6.45
CA ARG A 301 -23.07 20.37 5.41
C ARG A 301 -24.31 19.54 5.14
N GLU A 302 -25.44 20.21 4.90
CA GLU A 302 -26.63 19.61 4.32
C GLU A 302 -26.30 19.08 2.91
N PRO A 303 -26.64 17.82 2.56
CA PRO A 303 -26.30 17.25 1.27
C PRO A 303 -27.11 17.90 0.13
N GLU A 304 -26.44 18.22 -0.98
CA GLU A 304 -27.05 18.83 -2.17
C GLU A 304 -28.19 17.99 -2.77
N ALA A 305 -28.07 16.66 -2.69
CA ALA A 305 -29.07 15.70 -3.12
C ALA A 305 -28.96 14.39 -2.31
N PRO A 306 -30.02 13.56 -2.23
CA PRO A 306 -29.98 12.27 -1.54
C PRO A 306 -28.89 11.32 -2.05
N VAL A 307 -28.56 11.42 -3.34
CA VAL A 307 -27.32 10.89 -3.92
C VAL A 307 -26.70 12.04 -4.70
N MET A 308 -25.42 12.30 -4.50
CA MET A 308 -24.71 13.42 -5.15
C MET A 308 -23.38 12.99 -5.75
N PHE A 309 -22.92 13.71 -6.76
CA PHE A 309 -21.54 13.62 -7.22
C PHE A 309 -20.60 14.34 -6.26
N ALA A 310 -19.33 13.93 -6.27
CA ALA A 310 -18.23 14.54 -5.55
C ALA A 310 -17.10 14.84 -6.54
N GLY A 311 -17.30 15.81 -7.43
CA GLY A 311 -16.37 16.13 -8.53
C GLY A 311 -14.94 16.47 -8.10
N TRP A 312 -14.76 16.91 -6.86
CA TRP A 312 -13.45 17.11 -6.20
C TRP A 312 -12.67 15.79 -5.99
N SER A 313 -13.30 14.62 -6.19
CA SER A 313 -12.66 13.31 -6.28
C SER A 313 -13.06 12.67 -7.62
N SER A 314 -12.35 13.04 -8.68
CA SER A 314 -12.59 12.57 -10.04
C SER A 314 -11.27 12.38 -10.79
N VAL A 315 -11.27 11.53 -11.82
CA VAL A 315 -10.12 11.24 -12.68
C VAL A 315 -10.51 11.55 -14.13
N GLN A 316 -9.68 12.33 -14.81
CA GLN A 316 -9.79 12.60 -16.26
C GLN A 316 -8.45 12.30 -16.95
N PRO A 317 -8.49 11.78 -18.18
CA PRO A 317 -7.36 11.79 -19.10
C PRO A 317 -7.22 13.19 -19.75
N ASP A 318 -6.03 13.48 -20.27
CA ASP A 318 -5.80 14.56 -21.22
C ASP A 318 -5.64 13.94 -22.61
N LEU A 319 -6.55 14.24 -23.54
CA LEU A 319 -6.53 13.69 -24.89
C LEU A 319 -5.36 14.27 -25.71
N VAL A 320 -4.83 13.48 -26.66
CA VAL A 320 -3.90 13.99 -27.68
C VAL A 320 -4.65 14.61 -28.86
N ALA A 321 -4.22 15.80 -29.30
CA ALA A 321 -4.69 16.45 -30.52
C ALA A 321 -4.26 15.64 -31.76
N GLY A 322 -5.20 15.33 -32.65
CA GLY A 322 -4.92 14.68 -33.95
C GLY A 322 -4.51 13.21 -33.85
N ARG A 323 -4.68 12.56 -32.68
CA ARG A 323 -4.43 11.13 -32.47
C ARG A 323 -5.47 10.54 -31.53
N ASP A 324 -5.91 9.32 -31.81
CA ASP A 324 -6.59 8.48 -30.81
C ASP A 324 -5.53 7.64 -30.08
N VAL A 325 -5.69 7.45 -28.77
CA VAL A 325 -4.76 6.74 -27.90
C VAL A 325 -5.57 5.86 -26.92
N PRO A 326 -5.26 4.56 -26.75
CA PRO A 326 -6.12 3.64 -25.99
C PRO A 326 -6.40 4.05 -24.53
N PHE A 327 -5.47 4.74 -23.89
CA PHE A 327 -5.50 5.11 -22.47
C PHE A 327 -6.10 6.50 -22.21
N ASP A 328 -6.59 7.17 -23.26
CA ASP A 328 -7.13 8.53 -23.17
C ASP A 328 -8.68 8.54 -23.09
N GLU A 329 -9.35 7.38 -23.13
CA GLU A 329 -10.83 7.32 -23.20
C GLU A 329 -11.54 7.11 -21.84
N PHE A 330 -10.85 6.73 -20.77
CA PHE A 330 -11.48 6.33 -19.52
C PHE A 330 -11.47 7.44 -18.46
N GLY A 331 -12.58 7.60 -17.74
CA GLY A 331 -12.67 8.59 -16.66
C GLY A 331 -13.56 8.12 -15.51
N SER A 332 -13.44 8.81 -14.36
CA SER A 332 -14.17 8.44 -13.15
C SER A 332 -14.58 9.62 -12.30
N VAL A 333 -15.65 9.45 -11.51
CA VAL A 333 -16.12 10.45 -10.53
C VAL A 333 -16.69 9.76 -9.29
N LEU A 334 -16.38 10.28 -8.11
CA LEU A 334 -16.96 9.80 -6.87
C LEU A 334 -18.45 10.19 -6.77
N MET A 335 -19.26 9.29 -6.23
CA MET A 335 -20.64 9.52 -5.80
C MET A 335 -20.80 9.20 -4.32
N ILE A 336 -21.73 9.89 -3.67
CA ILE A 336 -22.06 9.76 -2.26
C ILE A 336 -23.54 9.42 -2.12
N ASN A 337 -23.89 8.35 -1.40
CA ASN A 337 -25.27 8.12 -0.94
C ASN A 337 -25.46 8.81 0.42
N ALA A 338 -26.12 9.97 0.39
CA ALA A 338 -26.45 10.76 1.57
C ALA A 338 -27.83 10.37 2.17
N THR A 339 -28.16 9.08 2.15
CA THR A 339 -29.36 8.53 2.81
C THR A 339 -29.01 7.38 3.76
N GLN A 340 -29.95 7.06 4.66
CA GLN A 340 -29.91 5.86 5.51
C GLN A 340 -30.53 4.62 4.83
N GLU A 341 -30.77 4.68 3.52
CA GLU A 341 -31.37 3.60 2.72
C GLU A 341 -30.40 3.09 1.64
N THR A 342 -30.65 1.90 1.11
CA THR A 342 -29.94 1.41 -0.08
C THR A 342 -30.57 2.00 -1.34
N THR A 343 -29.75 2.55 -2.25
CA THR A 343 -30.26 3.19 -3.48
C THR A 343 -30.88 2.18 -4.43
N ARG A 344 -31.93 2.60 -5.16
CA ARG A 344 -32.43 1.85 -6.31
C ARG A 344 -31.40 1.91 -7.46
N PRO A 345 -31.45 0.98 -8.44
CA PRO A 345 -30.62 1.07 -9.64
C PRO A 345 -30.77 2.43 -10.34
N MET A 346 -29.62 3.05 -10.62
CA MET A 346 -29.52 4.35 -11.27
C MET A 346 -28.82 4.21 -12.61
N ASP A 347 -28.91 5.25 -13.44
CA ASP A 347 -28.12 5.39 -14.64
C ASP A 347 -27.48 6.79 -14.67
N MET A 348 -26.21 6.84 -15.02
CA MET A 348 -25.46 8.08 -15.28
C MET A 348 -25.42 8.33 -16.79
N SER A 349 -25.88 9.50 -17.24
CA SER A 349 -25.78 9.94 -18.64
C SER A 349 -24.61 10.91 -18.81
N LEU A 350 -23.93 10.88 -19.96
CA LEU A 350 -22.82 11.76 -20.35
C LEU A 350 -23.16 12.44 -21.69
N ALA A 351 -22.91 13.74 -21.77
CA ALA A 351 -22.90 14.50 -23.03
C ALA A 351 -21.95 15.71 -22.93
N SER A 352 -21.54 16.28 -24.07
CA SER A 352 -20.82 17.56 -24.12
C SER A 352 -21.61 18.62 -24.87
N GLY A 353 -21.58 19.87 -24.38
CA GLY A 353 -22.39 20.97 -24.92
C GLY A 353 -21.99 21.44 -26.33
N ASP A 354 -20.79 21.07 -26.75
CA ASP A 354 -20.23 21.30 -28.10
C ASP A 354 -20.47 20.14 -29.07
N GLY A 355 -20.96 18.98 -28.57
CA GLY A 355 -21.10 17.75 -29.34
C GLY A 355 -19.77 17.10 -29.77
N TYR A 356 -18.64 17.41 -29.14
CA TYR A 356 -17.35 16.75 -29.38
C TYR A 356 -17.36 15.27 -28.99
N PHE A 357 -18.04 14.92 -27.89
CA PHE A 357 -18.22 13.54 -27.43
C PHE A 357 -19.61 12.97 -27.80
N LYS A 358 -19.72 11.64 -27.88
CA LYS A 358 -21.01 10.96 -28.08
C LYS A 358 -21.87 11.01 -26.81
N GLU A 359 -23.20 11.10 -26.97
CA GLU A 359 -24.14 10.83 -25.86
C GLU A 359 -23.97 9.37 -25.38
N ARG A 360 -23.66 9.17 -24.10
CA ARG A 360 -23.47 7.82 -23.51
C ARG A 360 -24.27 7.66 -22.22
N LYS A 361 -24.59 6.41 -21.87
CA LYS A 361 -25.27 6.06 -20.62
C LYS A 361 -24.57 4.87 -19.95
N PHE A 362 -24.33 4.99 -18.65
CA PHE A 362 -23.58 4.03 -17.84
C PHE A 362 -24.47 3.57 -16.66
N PRO A 363 -24.64 2.24 -16.43
CA PRO A 363 -25.46 1.75 -15.34
C PRO A 363 -24.75 1.93 -14.00
N VAL A 364 -25.43 2.54 -13.03
CA VAL A 364 -24.94 2.69 -11.66
C VAL A 364 -25.60 1.63 -10.77
N ALA A 365 -24.76 0.77 -10.19
CA ALA A 365 -25.19 -0.24 -9.24
C ALA A 365 -25.70 0.38 -7.93
N PRO A 366 -26.59 -0.31 -7.19
CA PRO A 366 -27.02 0.11 -5.85
C PRO A 366 -25.85 0.47 -4.92
N MET A 367 -26.10 1.45 -4.04
CA MET A 367 -25.17 1.94 -3.03
C MET A 367 -25.81 1.77 -1.65
N GLY A 368 -25.08 1.17 -0.71
CA GLY A 368 -25.55 0.99 0.67
C GLY A 368 -25.73 2.33 1.41
N PRO A 369 -26.40 2.34 2.57
CA PRO A 369 -26.69 3.56 3.32
C PRO A 369 -25.40 4.26 3.80
N LEU A 370 -25.32 5.58 3.66
CA LEU A 370 -24.15 6.39 4.02
C LEU A 370 -22.83 5.91 3.37
N SER A 371 -22.88 5.37 2.16
CA SER A 371 -21.71 4.83 1.44
C SER A 371 -21.21 5.76 0.33
N ILE A 372 -20.02 5.43 -0.18
CA ILE A 372 -19.38 6.09 -1.33
C ILE A 372 -19.15 5.06 -2.45
N ARG A 373 -19.15 5.54 -3.70
CA ARG A 373 -18.86 4.69 -4.87
C ARG A 373 -18.37 5.53 -6.04
N THR A 374 -17.30 5.09 -6.71
CA THR A 374 -16.86 5.69 -7.97
C THR A 374 -17.76 5.21 -9.12
N ALA A 375 -18.23 6.14 -9.96
CA ALA A 375 -18.80 5.86 -11.27
C ALA A 375 -17.72 5.98 -12.35
N PHE A 376 -17.75 5.09 -13.34
CA PHE A 376 -16.86 5.11 -14.50
C PHE A 376 -17.61 5.56 -15.75
N PHE A 377 -16.91 6.23 -16.66
CA PHE A 377 -17.41 6.64 -17.96
C PHE A 377 -16.34 6.49 -19.04
N THR A 378 -16.78 6.39 -20.30
CA THR A 378 -15.92 6.45 -21.49
C THR A 378 -16.17 7.74 -22.27
N LEU A 379 -15.11 8.26 -22.89
CA LEU A 379 -15.06 9.54 -23.61
C LEU A 379 -14.94 9.33 -25.13
N ASP A 380 -15.80 8.50 -25.70
CA ASP A 380 -15.76 8.25 -27.14
C ASP A 380 -16.10 9.52 -27.96
N ARG A 381 -15.10 10.04 -28.68
CA ARG A 381 -15.20 11.17 -29.61
C ARG A 381 -16.29 10.93 -30.66
N LYS A 382 -17.01 11.97 -31.08
CA LYS A 382 -18.10 11.88 -32.07
C LYS A 382 -17.61 11.60 -33.50
N ALA A 383 -16.40 12.06 -33.82
CA ALA A 383 -15.66 11.75 -35.05
C ALA A 383 -14.19 11.47 -34.69
N ALA A 384 -13.44 10.81 -35.58
CA ALA A 384 -12.00 10.64 -35.42
C ALA A 384 -11.29 12.01 -35.41
N PRO A 385 -10.20 12.18 -34.65
CA PRO A 385 -9.48 13.44 -34.53
C PRO A 385 -8.81 13.81 -35.85
N ALA A 386 -8.96 15.07 -36.27
CA ALA A 386 -8.33 15.55 -37.49
C ALA A 386 -6.81 15.71 -37.28
N PRO A 387 -5.93 15.35 -38.24
CA PRO A 387 -4.48 15.48 -38.08
C PRO A 387 -3.95 16.91 -37.83
N ASN A 388 -4.82 17.93 -37.97
CA ASN A 388 -4.57 19.34 -37.70
C ASN A 388 -5.48 19.91 -36.60
N GLU A 389 -6.08 19.05 -35.76
CA GLU A 389 -6.73 19.42 -34.51
C GLU A 389 -5.76 20.23 -33.63
N LYS A 390 -6.29 21.18 -32.85
CA LYS A 390 -5.51 22.05 -31.97
C LYS A 390 -5.84 21.74 -30.51
N PRO A 391 -4.91 22.03 -29.58
CA PRO A 391 -5.19 22.01 -28.14
C PRO A 391 -6.44 22.82 -27.79
N ASN A 392 -7.28 22.28 -26.91
CA ASN A 392 -8.57 22.86 -26.56
C ASN A 392 -9.08 22.35 -25.20
N ARG A 393 -10.19 22.91 -24.71
CA ARG A 393 -10.89 22.45 -23.49
C ARG A 393 -12.34 22.14 -23.82
N HIS A 394 -12.77 20.91 -23.55
CA HIS A 394 -14.12 20.42 -23.84
C HIS A 394 -14.91 20.21 -22.54
N ALA A 395 -16.14 20.74 -22.49
CA ALA A 395 -16.99 20.66 -21.32
C ALA A 395 -17.92 19.44 -21.41
N VAL A 396 -17.71 18.48 -20.51
CA VAL A 396 -18.54 17.28 -20.38
C VAL A 396 -19.41 17.42 -19.14
N THR A 397 -20.71 17.13 -19.27
CA THR A 397 -21.61 17.07 -18.12
C THR A 397 -22.11 15.63 -17.94
N LEU A 398 -22.11 15.19 -16.68
CA LEU A 398 -22.66 13.94 -16.20
C LEU A 398 -23.98 14.23 -15.49
N TRP A 399 -25.03 13.44 -15.74
CA TRP A 399 -26.32 13.53 -15.05
C TRP A 399 -26.66 12.21 -14.39
N LEU A 400 -27.05 12.23 -13.12
CA LEU A 400 -27.53 11.04 -12.40
C LEU A 400 -29.06 10.99 -12.41
N SER A 401 -29.60 9.81 -12.72
CA SER A 401 -31.05 9.54 -12.82
C SER A 401 -31.39 8.19 -12.18
N PRO A 402 -32.58 8.01 -11.57
CA PRO A 402 -33.13 6.67 -11.33
C PRO A 402 -33.30 5.96 -12.68
N ARG A 403 -33.15 4.63 -12.75
CA ARG A 403 -33.31 3.90 -14.01
C ARG A 403 -34.71 4.14 -14.61
N GLY A 404 -34.74 4.70 -15.82
CA GLY A 404 -35.98 5.11 -16.51
C GLY A 404 -36.62 6.43 -16.01
N GLY A 405 -36.04 7.10 -15.03
CA GLY A 405 -36.49 8.39 -14.50
C GLY A 405 -35.83 9.61 -15.14
N LYS A 406 -36.16 10.80 -14.63
CA LYS A 406 -35.49 12.06 -14.99
C LYS A 406 -34.20 12.24 -14.19
N PRO A 407 -33.22 13.03 -14.69
CA PRO A 407 -32.10 13.51 -13.89
C PRO A 407 -32.55 14.29 -12.63
N PHE A 408 -31.71 14.27 -11.59
CA PHE A 408 -31.93 15.03 -10.35
C PHE A 408 -30.67 15.70 -9.78
N THR A 409 -29.48 15.30 -10.25
CA THR A 409 -28.20 15.97 -9.95
C THR A 409 -27.25 15.80 -11.15
N SER A 410 -26.24 16.67 -11.25
CA SER A 410 -25.29 16.69 -12.36
C SER A 410 -23.91 17.17 -11.92
N GLN A 411 -22.86 16.69 -12.57
CA GLN A 411 -21.48 17.14 -12.40
C GLN A 411 -20.92 17.58 -13.75
N ARG A 412 -20.38 18.80 -13.82
CA ARG A 412 -19.62 19.27 -14.98
C ARG A 412 -18.14 18.99 -14.77
N LEU A 413 -17.47 18.51 -15.81
CA LEU A 413 -16.04 18.22 -15.91
C LEU A 413 -15.45 18.94 -17.13
N THR A 414 -14.14 19.16 -17.12
CA THR A 414 -13.40 19.72 -18.26
C THR A 414 -12.39 18.68 -18.72
N ILE A 415 -12.44 18.29 -19.99
CA ILE A 415 -11.43 17.43 -20.62
C ILE A 415 -10.47 18.35 -21.40
N GLU A 416 -9.16 18.14 -21.23
CA GLU A 416 -8.14 18.85 -21.98
C GLU A 416 -7.76 18.05 -23.24
N VAL A 417 -7.59 18.74 -24.37
CA VAL A 417 -6.92 18.24 -25.56
C VAL A 417 -5.57 18.95 -25.64
N LYS A 418 -4.47 18.21 -25.71
CA LYS A 418 -3.07 18.70 -25.65
C LYS A 418 -2.27 18.34 -26.89
N ASP A 419 -1.19 19.09 -27.15
CA ASP A 419 -0.23 18.76 -28.19
C ASP A 419 0.45 17.41 -27.92
N ALA A 420 0.77 16.67 -28.99
CA ALA A 420 1.34 15.33 -28.92
C ALA A 420 2.76 15.22 -28.29
N THR A 421 3.37 16.35 -27.91
CA THR A 421 4.66 16.47 -27.22
C THR A 421 4.54 17.02 -25.79
N SER A 422 3.33 17.40 -25.34
CA SER A 422 3.12 18.02 -24.03
C SER A 422 3.00 16.99 -22.90
N ALA A 423 3.43 17.39 -21.70
CA ALA A 423 3.15 16.65 -20.47
C ALA A 423 1.64 16.53 -20.24
N ARG A 424 1.15 15.29 -20.12
CA ARG A 424 -0.29 14.96 -20.16
C ARG A 424 -0.65 13.78 -19.27
N ARG A 425 -1.89 13.75 -18.77
CA ARG A 425 -2.49 12.61 -18.05
C ARG A 425 -2.97 11.53 -19.01
N ALA A 426 -2.68 10.28 -18.69
CA ALA A 426 -3.29 9.08 -19.25
C ALA A 426 -3.95 8.26 -18.12
N THR A 427 -4.81 7.29 -18.47
CA THR A 427 -5.60 6.51 -17.51
C THR A 427 -5.52 5.01 -17.77
N PHE A 428 -5.69 4.20 -16.72
CA PHE A 428 -5.71 2.73 -16.80
C PHE A 428 -6.69 2.14 -15.80
N ASP A 429 -7.19 0.93 -16.05
CA ASP A 429 -7.89 0.13 -15.06
C ASP A 429 -6.90 -0.60 -14.14
N SER A 430 -7.04 -0.36 -12.83
CA SER A 430 -6.22 -1.05 -11.83
C SER A 430 -6.80 -2.42 -11.48
N LEU A 431 -5.96 -3.44 -11.52
CA LEU A 431 -6.28 -4.82 -11.13
C LEU A 431 -6.40 -4.98 -9.61
N ILE A 432 -5.98 -3.97 -8.81
CA ILE A 432 -6.04 -4.01 -7.35
C ILE A 432 -7.50 -4.10 -6.85
N GLU A 433 -8.35 -3.14 -7.19
CA GLU A 433 -9.80 -3.16 -6.87
C GLU A 433 -10.74 -2.95 -8.08
N GLY A 434 -10.22 -2.63 -9.27
CA GLY A 434 -11.04 -2.29 -10.45
C GLY A 434 -11.42 -0.82 -10.57
N SER A 435 -10.59 0.10 -10.05
CA SER A 435 -10.73 1.55 -10.26
C SER A 435 -9.99 2.04 -11.49
N ILE A 436 -10.52 3.07 -12.18
CA ILE A 436 -9.72 3.85 -13.13
C ILE A 436 -8.76 4.76 -12.35
N GLN A 437 -7.46 4.55 -12.53
CA GLN A 437 -6.38 5.41 -12.03
C GLN A 437 -5.75 6.22 -13.17
N SER A 438 -4.82 7.11 -12.82
CA SER A 438 -4.07 7.92 -13.78
C SER A 438 -2.57 7.93 -13.50
N PHE A 439 -1.84 8.30 -14.55
CA PHE A 439 -0.42 8.61 -14.55
C PHE A 439 -0.20 9.79 -15.51
N ALA A 440 0.96 10.43 -15.44
CA ALA A 440 1.35 11.44 -16.43
C ALA A 440 2.49 10.91 -17.31
N VAL A 441 2.52 11.35 -18.56
CA VAL A 441 3.62 11.11 -19.50
C VAL A 441 4.14 12.42 -20.07
N LEU A 442 5.45 12.50 -20.24
CA LEU A 442 6.14 13.51 -21.05
C LEU A 442 6.84 12.77 -22.21
N PRO A 443 6.38 12.95 -23.46
CA PRO A 443 6.97 12.28 -24.63
C PRO A 443 8.44 12.69 -24.89
N PRO A 444 9.20 11.86 -25.63
CA PRO A 444 10.53 12.21 -26.11
C PRO A 444 10.50 13.39 -27.10
N THR A 445 11.64 14.05 -27.28
CA THR A 445 11.81 15.15 -28.26
C THR A 445 11.86 14.66 -29.71
N ASP A 446 12.16 13.38 -29.94
CA ASP A 446 12.23 12.71 -31.23
C ASP A 446 11.28 11.51 -31.32
N ALA A 447 10.79 11.22 -32.52
CA ALA A 447 9.55 10.45 -32.71
C ALA A 447 9.71 8.92 -32.82
N SER A 448 10.84 8.31 -32.42
CA SER A 448 11.00 6.84 -32.50
C SER A 448 10.38 6.13 -31.30
N ALA A 449 9.19 5.56 -31.51
CA ALA A 449 8.50 4.74 -30.50
C ALA A 449 9.32 3.51 -30.06
N ARG A 450 9.83 2.72 -31.02
CA ARG A 450 10.40 1.38 -30.76
C ARG A 450 11.81 1.39 -30.16
N ASP A 451 12.58 2.43 -30.45
CA ASP A 451 13.96 2.56 -29.95
C ASP A 451 14.03 3.46 -28.70
N SER A 452 12.88 3.91 -28.19
CA SER A 452 12.79 4.68 -26.95
C SER A 452 12.96 3.79 -25.72
N ALA A 453 13.51 4.37 -24.66
CA ALA A 453 13.46 3.88 -23.29
C ALA A 453 12.26 4.45 -22.52
N VAL A 454 11.96 3.88 -21.36
CA VAL A 454 11.04 4.47 -20.36
C VAL A 454 11.83 4.89 -19.12
N VAL A 455 11.63 6.11 -18.66
CA VAL A 455 12.10 6.60 -17.35
C VAL A 455 10.90 6.69 -16.41
N LEU A 456 10.76 5.70 -15.54
CA LEU A 456 9.75 5.67 -14.49
C LEU A 456 10.16 6.66 -13.39
N SER A 457 9.45 7.78 -13.29
CA SER A 457 9.78 8.89 -12.40
C SER A 457 8.80 8.98 -11.24
N LEU A 458 9.27 8.63 -10.06
CA LEU A 458 8.50 8.54 -8.83
C LEU A 458 8.46 9.90 -8.12
N HIS A 459 7.27 10.39 -7.82
CA HIS A 459 7.08 11.72 -7.21
C HIS A 459 7.36 11.75 -5.70
N GLY A 460 7.72 12.95 -5.22
CA GLY A 460 7.87 13.27 -3.80
C GLY A 460 6.54 13.32 -3.05
N ALA A 461 6.60 13.42 -1.72
CA ALA A 461 5.39 13.47 -0.90
C ALA A 461 4.63 14.79 -1.14
N SER A 462 3.30 14.71 -1.22
CA SER A 462 2.39 15.82 -1.55
C SER A 462 2.45 16.33 -3.00
N VAL A 463 3.15 15.64 -3.91
CA VAL A 463 3.27 16.03 -5.32
C VAL A 463 2.24 15.29 -6.19
N GLU A 464 1.61 15.99 -7.13
CA GLU A 464 0.71 15.40 -8.14
C GLU A 464 1.48 14.98 -9.40
N ALA A 465 1.13 13.82 -9.98
CA ALA A 465 1.89 13.18 -11.06
C ALA A 465 2.12 14.07 -12.30
N LEU A 466 1.13 14.88 -12.70
CA LEU A 466 1.29 15.79 -13.84
C LEU A 466 2.29 16.92 -13.53
N GLY A 467 2.28 17.47 -12.31
CA GLY A 467 3.24 18.48 -11.89
C GLY A 467 4.66 17.91 -11.77
N HIS A 468 4.77 16.65 -11.32
CA HIS A 468 6.03 15.91 -11.31
C HIS A 468 6.59 15.74 -12.73
N ALA A 469 5.79 15.26 -13.68
CA ALA A 469 6.20 15.14 -15.08
C ALA A 469 6.54 16.50 -15.74
N GLN A 470 5.85 17.57 -15.34
CA GLN A 470 6.12 18.95 -15.79
C GLN A 470 7.38 19.57 -15.16
N SER A 471 7.96 18.94 -14.14
CA SER A 471 9.23 19.38 -13.54
C SER A 471 10.47 18.92 -14.34
N TYR A 472 10.27 18.12 -15.40
CA TYR A 472 11.32 17.66 -16.30
C TYR A 472 11.24 18.36 -17.66
N SER A 473 12.40 18.61 -18.28
CA SER A 473 12.50 18.86 -19.71
C SER A 473 12.42 17.56 -20.52
N ALA A 474 11.82 17.60 -21.71
CA ALA A 474 11.73 16.43 -22.59
C ALA A 474 13.12 15.95 -23.04
N LYS A 475 13.29 14.64 -23.24
CA LYS A 475 14.58 13.99 -23.51
C LYS A 475 14.55 13.25 -24.86
N PRO A 476 15.70 13.13 -25.57
CA PRO A 476 15.77 12.31 -26.77
C PRO A 476 15.69 10.81 -26.40
N GLY A 477 14.90 10.04 -27.14
CA GLY A 477 14.79 8.59 -27.00
C GLY A 477 14.29 8.08 -25.64
N MET A 478 13.59 8.91 -24.85
CA MET A 478 13.06 8.54 -23.53
C MET A 478 11.65 9.08 -23.29
N TRP A 479 10.72 8.20 -22.94
CA TRP A 479 9.43 8.56 -22.36
C TRP A 479 9.57 8.74 -20.85
N LEU A 480 9.27 9.92 -20.33
CA LEU A 480 9.18 10.16 -18.89
C LEU A 480 7.77 9.82 -18.40
N VAL A 481 7.67 8.98 -17.37
CA VAL A 481 6.41 8.37 -16.91
C VAL A 481 6.28 8.57 -15.41
N ALA A 482 5.29 9.36 -14.98
CA ALA A 482 5.01 9.65 -13.58
C ALA A 482 3.73 8.92 -13.11
N PRO A 483 3.81 7.76 -12.42
CA PRO A 483 2.67 7.18 -11.69
C PRO A 483 2.15 8.11 -10.58
N THR A 484 0.99 7.77 -9.97
CA THR A 484 0.36 8.60 -8.93
C THR A 484 0.55 8.10 -7.49
N ASN A 485 1.24 6.97 -7.28
CA ASN A 485 1.33 6.29 -5.96
C ASN A 485 -0.06 6.04 -5.36
N ARG A 486 -1.09 5.90 -6.22
CA ARG A 486 -2.53 6.11 -5.93
C ARG A 486 -2.96 7.52 -5.46
N ARG A 487 -2.10 8.25 -4.75
CA ARG A 487 -2.32 9.61 -4.22
C ARG A 487 -0.97 10.32 -3.99
N PRO A 488 -0.92 11.67 -3.92
CA PRO A 488 0.30 12.43 -3.63
C PRO A 488 1.10 12.04 -2.37
N TYR A 489 0.45 11.45 -1.36
CA TYR A 489 1.15 10.80 -0.22
C TYR A 489 1.11 9.27 -0.34
N GLY A 490 0.06 8.72 -0.93
CA GLY A 490 0.01 7.35 -1.43
C GLY A 490 0.43 6.30 -0.42
N PHE A 491 1.15 5.28 -0.88
CA PHE A 491 1.69 4.21 -0.04
C PHE A 491 3.21 4.27 0.09
N ASP A 492 3.79 5.49 0.04
CA ASP A 492 5.24 5.69 0.13
C ASP A 492 6.05 4.90 -0.94
N TRP A 493 5.42 4.56 -2.08
CA TRP A 493 5.95 3.64 -3.12
C TRP A 493 6.18 2.18 -2.67
N GLN A 494 5.60 1.79 -1.54
CA GLN A 494 5.54 0.40 -1.04
C GLN A 494 4.10 -0.13 -1.15
N ASP A 495 3.86 -1.39 -0.74
CA ASP A 495 2.57 -2.08 -0.86
C ASP A 495 1.92 -1.84 -2.26
N TRP A 496 0.72 -1.28 -2.29
CA TRP A 496 -0.05 -0.94 -3.50
C TRP A 496 0.49 0.26 -4.27
N GLY A 497 1.35 1.10 -3.68
CA GLY A 497 2.04 2.19 -4.38
C GLY A 497 3.13 1.66 -5.32
N ARG A 498 3.73 0.52 -4.97
CA ARG A 498 4.63 -0.25 -5.84
C ARG A 498 3.84 -0.93 -6.98
N GLU A 499 2.68 -1.50 -6.66
CA GLU A 499 1.80 -2.12 -7.66
C GLU A 499 1.28 -1.06 -8.66
N ASP A 500 0.84 0.11 -8.19
CA ASP A 500 0.47 1.27 -9.01
C ASP A 500 1.59 1.71 -9.97
N ALA A 501 2.83 1.78 -9.47
CA ALA A 501 3.99 2.10 -10.29
C ALA A 501 4.26 1.06 -11.41
N TYR A 502 3.94 -0.21 -11.18
CA TYR A 502 4.07 -1.27 -12.19
C TYR A 502 2.87 -1.34 -13.15
N GLU A 503 1.64 -1.09 -12.68
CA GLU A 503 0.45 -0.96 -13.54
C GLU A 503 0.60 0.23 -14.50
N ALA A 504 1.02 1.40 -13.99
CA ALA A 504 1.32 2.58 -14.80
C ALA A 504 2.51 2.35 -15.76
N LEU A 505 3.55 1.61 -15.35
CA LEU A 505 4.65 1.24 -16.24
C LEU A 505 4.17 0.35 -17.39
N ALA A 506 3.30 -0.64 -17.13
CA ALA A 506 2.74 -1.52 -18.16
C ALA A 506 1.88 -0.72 -19.15
N ALA A 507 0.98 0.14 -18.65
CA ALA A 507 0.18 1.04 -19.47
C ALA A 507 1.06 2.01 -20.30
N ALA A 508 2.13 2.54 -19.71
CA ALA A 508 3.07 3.42 -20.42
C ALA A 508 3.88 2.69 -21.50
N LEU A 509 4.27 1.42 -21.28
CA LEU A 509 4.95 0.61 -22.29
C LEU A 509 4.03 0.29 -23.48
N GLU A 510 2.75 -0.02 -23.26
CA GLU A 510 1.78 -0.19 -24.35
C GLU A 510 1.45 1.14 -25.07
N LEU A 511 1.35 2.25 -24.32
CA LEU A 511 1.12 3.60 -24.86
C LEU A 511 2.27 4.08 -25.76
N SER A 512 3.52 3.83 -25.35
CA SER A 512 4.73 4.32 -26.02
C SER A 512 5.28 3.38 -27.10
N GLY A 513 5.10 2.06 -26.94
CA GLY A 513 5.77 1.05 -27.76
C GLY A 513 7.29 0.94 -27.52
N ALA A 514 7.78 1.47 -26.39
CA ALA A 514 9.18 1.51 -25.99
C ALA A 514 9.74 0.13 -25.60
N ASP A 515 11.07 0.02 -25.54
CA ASP A 515 11.79 -1.23 -25.22
C ASP A 515 11.65 -1.60 -23.72
N PRO A 516 10.99 -2.71 -23.34
CA PRO A 516 10.85 -3.13 -21.95
C PRO A 516 12.16 -3.64 -21.32
N ALA A 517 13.24 -3.79 -22.10
CA ALA A 517 14.59 -4.05 -21.60
C ALA A 517 15.39 -2.76 -21.27
N ARG A 518 14.84 -1.59 -21.63
CA ARG A 518 15.38 -0.24 -21.34
C ARG A 518 14.39 0.58 -20.51
N VAL A 519 14.07 0.05 -19.34
CA VAL A 519 13.33 0.79 -18.29
C VAL A 519 14.34 1.29 -17.26
N PHE A 520 14.26 2.58 -16.93
CA PHE A 520 15.02 3.26 -15.89
C PHE A 520 14.09 3.72 -14.78
N VAL A 521 14.61 3.95 -13.57
CA VAL A 521 13.81 4.49 -12.45
C VAL A 521 14.53 5.63 -11.74
N THR A 522 13.81 6.71 -11.48
CA THR A 522 14.29 7.90 -10.77
C THR A 522 13.17 8.46 -9.89
N GLY A 523 13.50 9.39 -8.99
CA GLY A 523 12.50 10.05 -8.17
C GLY A 523 13.13 10.88 -7.05
N HIS A 524 12.35 11.79 -6.49
CA HIS A 524 12.79 12.74 -5.46
C HIS A 524 12.11 12.48 -4.11
N SER A 525 12.81 12.63 -2.99
CA SER A 525 12.24 12.54 -1.64
C SER A 525 11.62 11.16 -1.38
N MET A 526 10.30 11.10 -1.13
CA MET A 526 9.51 9.86 -1.13
C MET A 526 9.73 9.01 -2.39
N GLY A 527 9.82 9.63 -3.57
CA GLY A 527 10.17 8.96 -4.83
C GLY A 527 11.63 8.55 -4.94
N GLY A 528 12.54 9.23 -4.22
CA GLY A 528 13.93 8.79 -4.06
C GLY A 528 14.03 7.52 -3.22
N HIS A 529 13.27 7.46 -2.12
CA HIS A 529 13.05 6.22 -1.38
C HIS A 529 12.42 5.14 -2.27
N GLY A 530 11.36 5.48 -3.02
CA GLY A 530 10.73 4.58 -3.98
C GLY A 530 11.72 4.03 -5.01
N THR A 531 12.67 4.85 -5.47
CA THR A 531 13.71 4.44 -6.43
C THR A 531 14.64 3.40 -5.82
N TRP A 532 15.09 3.61 -4.58
CA TRP A 532 15.85 2.62 -3.82
C TRP A 532 15.03 1.34 -3.56
N HIS A 533 13.78 1.47 -3.13
CA HIS A 533 12.91 0.34 -2.77
C HIS A 533 12.51 -0.52 -3.98
N LEU A 534 12.03 0.08 -5.07
CA LEU A 534 11.68 -0.63 -6.31
C LEU A 534 12.94 -1.27 -6.93
N GLY A 535 14.07 -0.57 -6.95
CA GLY A 535 15.33 -1.12 -7.45
C GLY A 535 15.83 -2.30 -6.61
N ALA A 536 15.87 -2.17 -5.28
CA ALA A 536 16.38 -3.24 -4.42
C ALA A 536 15.43 -4.45 -4.31
N THR A 537 14.11 -4.26 -4.46
CA THR A 537 13.13 -5.36 -4.46
C THR A 537 12.96 -6.03 -5.83
N ASP A 538 13.15 -5.30 -6.94
CA ASP A 538 13.11 -5.83 -8.30
C ASP A 538 14.28 -5.28 -9.16
N PRO A 539 15.50 -5.77 -8.91
CA PRO A 539 16.73 -5.29 -9.58
C PRO A 539 16.81 -5.74 -11.05
N TRP A 540 15.92 -6.61 -11.52
CA TRP A 540 15.89 -7.07 -12.91
C TRP A 540 15.01 -6.19 -13.80
N ARG A 541 13.99 -5.55 -13.24
CA ARG A 541 13.09 -4.65 -13.99
C ARG A 541 13.83 -3.46 -14.60
N PHE A 542 14.83 -2.92 -13.90
CA PHE A 542 15.49 -1.66 -14.25
C PHE A 542 16.91 -1.85 -14.80
N ALA A 543 17.21 -1.22 -15.93
CA ALA A 543 18.54 -1.22 -16.54
C ALA A 543 19.52 -0.27 -15.82
N ALA A 544 19.02 0.81 -15.21
CA ALA A 544 19.74 1.72 -14.32
C ALA A 544 18.73 2.47 -13.40
N LEU A 545 19.24 3.06 -12.33
CA LEU A 545 18.44 3.81 -11.34
C LEU A 545 19.12 5.08 -10.85
N ALA A 546 18.32 6.09 -10.48
CA ALA A 546 18.82 7.40 -10.05
C ALA A 546 17.99 8.02 -8.91
N PRO A 547 18.24 7.62 -7.65
CA PRO A 547 17.54 8.17 -6.48
C PRO A 547 18.03 9.58 -6.14
N SER A 548 17.09 10.53 -6.07
CA SER A 548 17.32 11.91 -5.61
C SER A 548 16.72 12.12 -4.21
N ALA A 549 17.51 12.64 -3.27
CA ALA A 549 17.08 12.97 -1.90
C ALA A 549 16.30 11.85 -1.16
N GLY A 550 16.65 10.58 -1.38
CA GLY A 550 15.90 9.41 -0.91
C GLY A 550 16.34 8.86 0.45
N TRP A 551 15.38 8.52 1.31
CA TRP A 551 15.59 7.83 2.59
C TRP A 551 15.58 6.29 2.46
N SER A 552 16.20 5.58 3.40
CA SER A 552 16.38 4.12 3.29
C SER A 552 15.18 3.30 3.77
N SER A 553 14.66 3.57 4.97
CA SER A 553 13.51 2.85 5.53
C SER A 553 12.69 3.69 6.51
N PHE A 554 11.53 3.17 6.92
CA PHE A 554 10.77 3.76 8.03
C PHE A 554 11.42 3.54 9.41
N ASP A 555 12.39 2.63 9.53
CA ASP A 555 13.16 2.45 10.76
C ASP A 555 14.15 3.61 10.93
N THR A 556 14.84 4.06 9.86
CA THR A 556 15.75 5.23 9.88
C THR A 556 14.99 6.55 9.89
N TYR A 557 14.13 6.78 8.90
CA TYR A 557 13.52 8.09 8.63
C TYR A 557 12.24 8.33 9.45
N GLY A 558 11.45 7.27 9.65
CA GLY A 558 10.12 7.35 10.26
C GLY A 558 10.10 7.12 11.78
N GLY A 559 11.22 6.74 12.40
CA GLY A 559 11.31 6.48 13.84
C GLY A 559 10.33 5.41 14.33
N ARG A 560 10.30 4.24 13.67
CA ARG A 560 9.39 3.14 14.04
C ARG A 560 9.57 2.74 15.52
N PRO A 561 8.52 2.78 16.37
CA PRO A 561 8.64 2.39 17.77
C PRO A 561 9.00 0.90 17.93
N GLU A 562 9.91 0.61 18.86
CA GLU A 562 10.18 -0.75 19.32
C GLU A 562 9.00 -1.32 20.14
N GLY A 563 8.92 -2.65 20.19
CA GLY A 563 7.85 -3.38 20.87
C GLY A 563 8.21 -4.85 21.08
N GLN A 564 7.47 -5.55 21.94
CA GLN A 564 7.74 -6.95 22.29
C GLN A 564 7.68 -7.89 21.07
N LEU A 565 6.92 -7.50 20.04
CA LEU A 565 6.74 -8.24 18.78
C LEU A 565 7.29 -7.47 17.56
N ALA A 566 8.14 -6.45 17.76
CA ALA A 566 8.68 -5.66 16.65
C ALA A 566 9.46 -6.49 15.61
N TRP A 567 10.11 -7.59 16.03
CA TRP A 567 10.73 -8.56 15.12
C TRP A 567 9.71 -9.21 14.17
N LEU A 568 8.53 -9.56 14.67
CA LEU A 568 7.45 -10.22 13.94
C LEU A 568 6.80 -9.25 12.94
N TRP A 569 6.58 -8.00 13.37
CA TRP A 569 6.03 -6.94 12.53
C TRP A 569 7.00 -6.46 11.46
N ARG A 570 8.31 -6.44 11.74
CA ARG A 570 9.36 -6.18 10.72
C ARG A 570 9.51 -7.35 9.74
N ALA A 571 9.39 -8.60 10.19
CA ALA A 571 9.38 -9.76 9.30
C ALA A 571 8.13 -9.78 8.37
N ALA A 572 6.97 -9.34 8.85
CA ALA A 572 5.77 -9.13 8.03
C ALA A 572 5.80 -7.87 7.13
N ASP A 573 6.92 -7.16 7.11
CA ASP A 573 7.18 -5.88 6.42
C ASP A 573 8.61 -5.88 5.83
N ALA A 574 9.19 -7.07 5.58
CA ALA A 574 10.64 -7.25 5.40
C ALA A 574 11.23 -6.59 4.14
N SER A 575 10.38 -6.17 3.20
CA SER A 575 10.73 -5.40 2.00
C SER A 575 11.00 -3.93 2.28
N SER A 576 10.46 -3.39 3.37
CA SER A 576 10.53 -1.96 3.75
C SER A 576 11.87 -1.57 4.37
N ARG A 577 12.77 -2.55 4.55
CA ARG A 577 14.15 -2.48 5.02
C ARG A 577 15.10 -2.53 3.83
N THR A 578 15.22 -1.41 3.11
CA THR A 578 16.01 -1.34 1.87
C THR A 578 17.51 -1.58 2.10
N GLU A 579 18.01 -1.30 3.30
CA GLU A 579 19.39 -1.55 3.73
C GLU A 579 19.74 -3.04 3.67
N ASP A 580 18.77 -3.92 3.94
CA ASP A 580 18.96 -5.37 3.92
C ASP A 580 18.94 -5.96 2.50
N LEU A 581 18.53 -5.17 1.50
CA LEU A 581 18.36 -5.58 0.10
C LEU A 581 19.32 -4.88 -0.86
N ILE A 582 20.03 -3.84 -0.41
CA ILE A 582 20.91 -2.98 -1.23
C ILE A 582 21.97 -3.75 -2.05
N ALA A 583 22.42 -4.92 -1.57
CA ALA A 583 23.36 -5.80 -2.27
C ALA A 583 22.82 -6.37 -3.61
N ASN A 584 21.49 -6.36 -3.80
CA ASN A 584 20.83 -6.69 -5.07
C ASN A 584 21.22 -5.70 -6.19
N LEU A 585 21.54 -4.44 -5.84
CA LEU A 585 21.84 -3.37 -6.80
C LEU A 585 23.32 -3.29 -7.22
N ARG A 586 24.21 -4.13 -6.69
CA ARG A 586 25.68 -4.01 -6.94
C ARG A 586 26.09 -4.11 -8.42
N SER A 587 25.25 -4.68 -9.26
CA SER A 587 25.47 -4.79 -10.72
C SER A 587 24.59 -3.84 -11.54
N THR A 588 23.74 -3.04 -10.89
CA THR A 588 22.83 -2.09 -11.54
C THR A 588 23.45 -0.69 -11.53
N PRO A 589 23.70 -0.06 -12.70
CA PRO A 589 24.19 1.31 -12.78
C PRO A 589 23.31 2.27 -11.97
N THR A 590 23.95 3.06 -11.10
CA THR A 590 23.29 3.86 -10.06
C THR A 590 23.85 5.28 -10.05
N TYR A 591 22.98 6.30 -10.09
CA TYR A 591 23.36 7.71 -9.90
C TYR A 591 22.66 8.32 -8.69
N ILE A 592 23.41 8.61 -7.63
CA ILE A 592 22.88 9.19 -6.38
C ILE A 592 22.93 10.72 -6.48
N LEU A 593 21.81 11.40 -6.19
CA LEU A 593 21.72 12.86 -6.18
C LEU A 593 21.19 13.35 -4.81
N HIS A 594 21.83 14.36 -4.20
CA HIS A 594 21.34 14.96 -2.96
C HIS A 594 21.86 16.40 -2.79
N GLY A 595 21.06 17.29 -2.21
CA GLY A 595 21.57 18.54 -1.61
C GLY A 595 22.31 18.25 -0.30
N ASP A 596 23.50 18.83 -0.10
CA ASP A 596 24.29 18.54 1.11
C ASP A 596 23.77 19.23 2.38
N ALA A 597 22.89 20.21 2.24
CA ALA A 597 22.21 20.96 3.30
C ALA A 597 20.70 20.62 3.39
N ASP A 598 20.30 19.42 2.95
CA ASP A 598 18.92 18.91 3.08
C ASP A 598 18.57 18.60 4.55
N GLU A 599 17.63 19.37 5.13
CA GLU A 599 17.08 19.16 6.47
C GLU A 599 15.77 18.32 6.48
N ASN A 600 15.17 18.05 5.32
CA ASN A 600 13.93 17.28 5.19
C ASN A 600 14.19 15.78 5.04
N VAL A 601 15.20 15.41 4.25
CA VAL A 601 15.76 14.06 4.17
C VAL A 601 17.28 14.21 4.26
N PRO A 602 17.89 14.06 5.45
CA PRO A 602 19.31 14.33 5.61
C PRO A 602 20.18 13.56 4.63
N ALA A 603 21.15 14.23 4.00
CA ALA A 603 22.10 13.63 3.05
C ALA A 603 22.93 12.46 3.61
N LYS A 604 22.83 12.20 4.92
CA LYS A 604 23.29 10.97 5.58
C LYS A 604 22.60 9.72 5.00
N GLU A 605 21.29 9.73 4.75
CA GLU A 605 20.55 8.55 4.26
C GLU A 605 21.14 8.03 2.94
N ALA A 606 21.40 8.94 1.99
CA ALA A 606 22.02 8.60 0.71
C ALA A 606 23.48 8.12 0.89
N ARG A 607 24.27 8.75 1.77
CA ARG A 607 25.66 8.36 2.06
C ARG A 607 25.77 7.00 2.76
N ASP A 608 24.81 6.67 3.62
CA ASP A 608 24.73 5.35 4.26
C ASP A 608 24.43 4.26 3.22
N LEU A 609 23.43 4.48 2.35
CA LEU A 609 23.09 3.55 1.26
C LEU A 609 24.21 3.44 0.22
N GLU A 610 24.89 4.53 -0.12
CA GLU A 610 26.09 4.53 -0.96
C GLU A 610 27.19 3.66 -0.35
N ALA A 611 27.51 3.85 0.93
CA ALA A 611 28.53 3.08 1.63
C ALA A 611 28.19 1.59 1.71
N LEU A 612 26.90 1.24 1.92
CA LEU A 612 26.43 -0.14 1.89
C LEU A 612 26.50 -0.76 0.48
N LEU A 613 26.13 -0.01 -0.56
CA LEU A 613 26.19 -0.47 -1.95
C LEU A 613 27.64 -0.68 -2.41
N VAL A 614 28.55 0.24 -2.07
CA VAL A 614 30.00 0.11 -2.31
C VAL A 614 30.58 -1.06 -1.50
N GLY A 615 30.15 -1.23 -0.25
CA GLY A 615 30.51 -2.38 0.60
C GLY A 615 30.05 -3.73 0.03
N ALA A 616 28.93 -3.76 -0.69
CA ALA A 616 28.44 -4.91 -1.44
C ALA A 616 29.14 -5.11 -2.81
N GLY A 617 30.16 -4.30 -3.14
CA GLY A 617 30.92 -4.36 -4.39
C GLY A 617 30.32 -3.54 -5.55
N GLY A 618 29.27 -2.76 -5.27
CA GLY A 618 28.66 -1.84 -6.23
C GLY A 618 29.54 -0.64 -6.57
N ARG A 619 29.19 0.03 -7.66
CA ARG A 619 29.92 1.20 -8.19
C ARG A 619 28.95 2.32 -8.58
N PRO A 620 28.24 2.93 -7.61
CA PRO A 620 27.43 4.12 -7.89
C PRO A 620 28.31 5.29 -8.32
N SER A 621 27.72 6.19 -9.11
CA SER A 621 28.15 7.58 -9.19
C SER A 621 27.32 8.42 -8.22
N SER A 622 27.90 9.49 -7.68
CA SER A 622 27.24 10.37 -6.70
C SER A 622 27.46 11.84 -7.02
N HIS A 623 26.44 12.68 -6.87
CA HIS A 623 26.60 14.13 -6.80
C HIS A 623 25.91 14.70 -5.57
N TYR A 624 26.69 15.35 -4.71
CA TYR A 624 26.22 16.07 -3.53
C TYR A 624 26.31 17.56 -3.81
N GLN A 625 25.18 18.17 -4.20
CA GLN A 625 25.12 19.58 -4.57
C GLN A 625 25.31 20.45 -3.33
N THR A 626 26.29 21.35 -3.37
CA THR A 626 26.72 22.14 -2.21
C THR A 626 25.80 23.33 -1.93
N SER A 627 25.50 23.56 -0.64
CA SER A 627 24.68 24.66 -0.12
C SER A 627 23.22 24.69 -0.59
N VAL A 628 22.67 23.55 -1.06
CA VAL A 628 21.23 23.44 -1.41
C VAL A 628 20.49 22.50 -0.46
N GLY A 629 19.23 22.85 -0.17
CA GLY A 629 18.33 22.06 0.66
C GLY A 629 17.61 20.95 -0.12
N HIS A 630 16.43 20.57 0.38
CA HIS A 630 15.68 19.42 -0.14
C HIS A 630 15.28 19.54 -1.62
N TRP A 631 14.79 20.71 -2.04
CA TRP A 631 14.35 21.00 -3.40
C TRP A 631 15.13 22.20 -3.91
N TRP A 632 15.67 22.12 -5.12
CA TRP A 632 16.41 23.21 -5.76
C TRP A 632 16.21 23.21 -7.26
N ASP A 633 16.29 24.41 -7.82
CA ASP A 633 16.22 24.71 -9.24
C ASP A 633 17.32 25.74 -9.53
N GLY A 634 18.06 25.57 -10.62
CA GLY A 634 19.35 26.23 -10.84
C GLY A 634 19.61 26.56 -12.30
N ASP A 635 20.77 26.18 -12.81
CA ASP A 635 21.18 26.36 -14.21
C ASP A 635 21.84 25.11 -14.83
N ALA A 636 21.81 23.96 -14.15
CA ALA A 636 22.39 22.72 -14.69
C ALA A 636 21.49 22.04 -15.74
N SER A 637 20.16 22.22 -15.65
CA SER A 637 19.17 21.61 -16.56
C SER A 637 18.14 22.62 -17.08
N ALA A 638 17.27 22.14 -17.97
CA ALA A 638 16.12 22.88 -18.51
C ALA A 638 14.79 22.48 -17.85
N GLY A 639 14.79 21.40 -17.06
CA GLY A 639 13.81 21.14 -16.01
C GLY A 639 14.46 21.38 -14.64
N VAL A 640 13.73 21.09 -13.57
CA VAL A 640 14.16 21.41 -12.20
C VAL A 640 15.36 20.57 -11.76
N ASP A 641 16.49 21.21 -11.43
CA ASP A 641 17.77 20.55 -11.17
C ASP A 641 17.72 19.37 -10.15
N CYS A 642 16.87 19.42 -9.11
CA CYS A 642 16.77 18.34 -8.12
C CYS A 642 16.08 17.06 -8.62
N VAL A 643 15.49 17.09 -9.82
CA VAL A 643 14.86 15.94 -10.50
C VAL A 643 15.42 15.70 -11.90
N ASP A 644 15.79 16.76 -12.63
CA ASP A 644 16.15 16.72 -14.05
C ASP A 644 17.67 16.82 -14.32
N TRP A 645 18.50 16.46 -13.32
CA TRP A 645 19.95 16.63 -13.31
C TRP A 645 20.66 15.93 -14.50
N PRO A 646 21.60 16.60 -15.22
CA PRO A 646 22.22 16.04 -16.43
C PRO A 646 22.85 14.66 -16.23
N GLY A 647 23.62 14.45 -15.15
CA GLY A 647 24.32 13.20 -14.88
C GLY A 647 23.42 11.96 -14.74
N ILE A 648 22.14 12.16 -14.39
CA ILE A 648 21.13 11.09 -14.36
C ILE A 648 20.82 10.63 -15.79
N PHE A 649 20.56 11.58 -16.69
CA PHE A 649 20.19 11.29 -18.07
C PHE A 649 21.38 10.90 -18.94
N GLU A 650 22.59 11.37 -18.61
CA GLU A 650 23.85 10.86 -19.16
C GLU A 650 24.03 9.38 -18.83
N LEU A 651 23.81 8.97 -17.57
CA LEU A 651 23.86 7.55 -17.19
C LEU A 651 22.80 6.72 -17.94
N PHE A 652 21.56 7.19 -17.98
CA PHE A 652 20.47 6.49 -18.68
C PHE A 652 20.70 6.40 -20.20
N ALA A 653 21.25 7.44 -20.83
CA ALA A 653 21.56 7.44 -22.26
C ALA A 653 22.76 6.52 -22.59
N ALA A 654 23.75 6.42 -21.69
CA ALA A 654 24.89 5.52 -21.84
C ALA A 654 24.58 4.05 -21.50
N THR A 655 23.47 3.77 -20.81
CA THR A 655 23.13 2.42 -20.35
C THR A 655 22.40 1.61 -21.44
N PRO A 656 22.93 0.43 -21.84
CA PRO A 656 22.27 -0.44 -22.81
C PRO A 656 21.07 -1.20 -22.19
N ALA A 657 20.37 -1.99 -23.01
CA ALA A 657 19.39 -2.96 -22.52
C ALA A 657 20.02 -3.94 -21.51
N ARG A 658 19.25 -4.36 -20.50
CA ARG A 658 19.70 -5.28 -19.43
C ARG A 658 20.20 -6.63 -19.97
N VAL A 659 21.22 -7.21 -19.32
CA VAL A 659 21.80 -8.53 -19.62
C VAL A 659 22.00 -9.33 -18.33
N LEU A 660 22.03 -10.67 -18.42
CA LEU A 660 22.27 -11.53 -17.26
C LEU A 660 23.73 -11.47 -16.82
N SER A 661 23.98 -10.99 -15.60
CA SER A 661 25.33 -10.93 -15.02
C SER A 661 25.93 -12.34 -14.87
N PRO A 662 27.21 -12.57 -15.23
CA PRO A 662 27.87 -13.86 -15.03
C PRO A 662 27.98 -14.28 -13.55
N GLN A 663 27.83 -13.35 -12.61
CA GLN A 663 27.70 -13.62 -11.18
C GLN A 663 26.58 -12.76 -10.60
N PHE A 664 25.66 -13.39 -9.87
CA PHE A 664 24.57 -12.71 -9.19
C PHE A 664 24.33 -13.31 -7.80
N ASP A 665 23.66 -12.54 -6.96
CA ASP A 665 23.29 -12.88 -5.58
C ASP A 665 22.09 -11.99 -5.29
N PHE A 666 20.92 -12.61 -5.16
CA PHE A 666 19.63 -11.97 -5.06
C PHE A 666 18.96 -12.38 -3.75
N VAL A 667 18.62 -11.38 -2.93
CA VAL A 667 17.85 -11.53 -1.71
C VAL A 667 16.40 -11.16 -1.99
N CYS A 668 15.50 -12.14 -1.86
CA CYS A 668 14.06 -11.94 -1.90
C CYS A 668 13.56 -11.72 -0.46
N ALA A 669 12.87 -10.60 -0.21
CA ALA A 669 12.35 -10.26 1.11
C ALA A 669 11.18 -11.15 1.54
N ASP A 670 10.19 -11.30 0.65
CA ASP A 670 9.07 -12.23 0.73
C ASP A 670 8.60 -12.54 -0.71
N PRO A 671 8.28 -13.79 -1.08
CA PRO A 671 7.90 -14.15 -2.45
C PRO A 671 6.65 -13.45 -2.97
N SER A 672 5.75 -12.99 -2.08
CA SER A 672 4.54 -12.25 -2.43
C SER A 672 4.79 -10.76 -2.74
N VAL A 673 5.96 -10.24 -2.39
CA VAL A 673 6.41 -8.91 -2.81
C VAL A 673 7.08 -9.03 -4.19
N ASN A 674 8.23 -9.70 -4.27
CA ASN A 674 8.83 -10.11 -5.53
C ASN A 674 9.67 -11.38 -5.35
N ALA A 675 9.28 -12.45 -6.03
CA ALA A 675 10.04 -13.70 -6.10
C ALA A 675 11.02 -13.75 -7.29
N THR A 676 10.93 -12.82 -8.24
CA THR A 676 11.55 -12.92 -9.56
C THR A 676 12.89 -12.20 -9.64
N TYR A 677 13.90 -12.88 -10.18
CA TYR A 677 15.14 -12.30 -10.68
C TYR A 677 15.38 -12.83 -12.10
N GLY A 678 14.83 -12.13 -13.09
CA GLY A 678 14.84 -12.53 -14.49
C GLY A 678 14.34 -13.95 -14.73
N PRO A 679 15.18 -14.89 -15.18
CA PRO A 679 14.78 -16.27 -15.44
C PRO A 679 14.51 -17.10 -14.16
N PHE A 680 14.75 -16.57 -12.96
CA PHE A 680 14.59 -17.29 -11.69
C PHE A 680 13.38 -16.80 -10.91
N VAL A 681 12.58 -17.71 -10.32
CA VAL A 681 11.48 -17.36 -9.39
C VAL A 681 11.58 -18.17 -8.10
N LEU A 682 11.86 -17.50 -6.99
CA LEU A 682 12.01 -18.06 -5.64
C LEU A 682 10.62 -18.20 -4.98
N ASP A 683 9.84 -19.16 -5.46
CA ASP A 683 8.38 -19.21 -5.29
C ASP A 683 7.87 -19.68 -3.91
N GLN A 684 8.65 -20.50 -3.19
CA GLN A 684 8.33 -20.92 -1.83
C GLN A 684 9.59 -20.94 -0.95
N PRO A 685 9.51 -20.45 0.30
CA PRO A 685 10.54 -20.66 1.29
C PRO A 685 10.40 -22.01 2.00
N LEU A 686 11.40 -22.36 2.82
CA LEU A 686 11.28 -23.43 3.82
C LEU A 686 10.58 -22.91 5.08
N GLU A 687 10.91 -21.67 5.48
CA GLU A 687 10.35 -20.94 6.61
C GLU A 687 9.82 -19.57 6.14
N TYR A 688 8.50 -19.35 6.25
CA TYR A 688 7.86 -18.06 5.94
C TYR A 688 8.13 -17.04 7.06
N GLY A 689 8.24 -15.76 6.68
CA GLY A 689 8.71 -14.69 7.57
C GLY A 689 10.24 -14.53 7.61
N ALA A 690 10.99 -15.47 7.01
CA ALA A 690 12.41 -15.35 6.77
C ALA A 690 12.69 -15.11 5.28
N ARG A 691 13.73 -14.31 4.97
CA ARG A 691 14.12 -13.99 3.60
C ARG A 691 14.64 -15.22 2.85
N LEU A 692 14.60 -15.16 1.52
CA LEU A 692 15.15 -16.17 0.62
C LEU A 692 16.37 -15.58 -0.10
N ARG A 693 17.36 -16.41 -0.45
CA ARG A 693 18.54 -15.98 -1.20
C ARG A 693 18.87 -16.95 -2.32
N LEU A 694 19.26 -16.41 -3.47
CA LEU A 694 19.79 -17.15 -4.61
C LEU A 694 21.11 -16.53 -5.07
N VAL A 695 22.21 -17.24 -4.83
CA VAL A 695 23.52 -16.95 -5.43
C VAL A 695 23.63 -17.74 -6.72
N GLY A 696 24.21 -17.15 -7.78
CA GLY A 696 24.40 -17.80 -9.05
C GLY A 696 25.72 -17.43 -9.72
N THR A 697 26.37 -18.41 -10.34
CA THR A 697 27.57 -18.25 -11.15
C THR A 697 27.40 -18.94 -12.49
N TRP A 698 27.65 -18.21 -13.56
CA TRP A 698 27.66 -18.67 -14.94
C TRP A 698 29.09 -18.77 -15.47
N ARG A 699 29.47 -19.94 -15.98
CA ARG A 699 30.77 -20.20 -16.62
C ARG A 699 30.57 -20.45 -18.12
N ALA A 700 30.82 -19.40 -18.92
CA ALA A 700 30.50 -19.38 -20.35
C ALA A 700 31.31 -20.37 -21.20
N ASP A 701 32.54 -20.65 -20.78
CA ASP A 701 33.48 -21.61 -21.37
C ASP A 701 33.07 -23.07 -21.10
N GLU A 702 32.93 -23.42 -19.82
CA GLU A 702 32.47 -24.75 -19.39
C GLU A 702 31.04 -25.01 -19.86
N GLY A 703 30.19 -23.98 -19.88
CA GLY A 703 28.75 -24.07 -20.12
C GLY A 703 27.96 -24.41 -18.85
N VAL A 704 28.46 -24.03 -17.68
CA VAL A 704 27.94 -24.45 -16.37
C VAL A 704 27.22 -23.30 -15.69
N LEU A 705 25.94 -23.51 -15.34
CA LEU A 705 25.18 -22.65 -14.43
C LEU A 705 25.13 -23.33 -13.05
N ALA A 706 25.75 -22.69 -12.06
CA ALA A 706 25.73 -23.14 -10.67
C ALA A 706 24.93 -22.17 -9.80
N LEU A 707 24.02 -22.69 -8.99
CA LEU A 707 23.18 -21.95 -8.05
C LEU A 707 23.38 -22.46 -6.61
N GLU A 708 23.34 -21.54 -5.65
CA GLU A 708 23.29 -21.84 -4.21
C GLU A 708 22.10 -21.10 -3.58
N THR A 709 21.36 -21.77 -2.69
CA THR A 709 20.09 -21.27 -2.15
C THR A 709 20.09 -21.21 -0.63
N THR A 710 19.51 -20.13 -0.07
CA THR A 710 19.18 -20.04 1.36
C THR A 710 17.67 -19.91 1.50
N ASN A 711 17.07 -20.75 2.35
CA ASN A 711 15.63 -20.76 2.62
C ASN A 711 14.74 -20.93 1.37
N VAL A 712 15.14 -21.69 0.35
CA VAL A 712 14.29 -21.96 -0.84
C VAL A 712 13.78 -23.41 -0.83
N ARG A 713 12.45 -23.58 -0.96
CA ARG A 713 11.78 -24.89 -1.16
C ARG A 713 11.49 -25.18 -2.63
N ARG A 714 10.98 -24.17 -3.35
CA ARG A 714 10.57 -24.27 -4.76
C ARG A 714 11.14 -23.11 -5.56
N LEU A 715 11.80 -23.44 -6.65
CA LEU A 715 12.46 -22.50 -7.58
C LEU A 715 11.96 -22.79 -9.00
N ARG A 716 11.59 -21.75 -9.77
CA ARG A 716 11.45 -21.84 -11.23
C ARG A 716 12.74 -21.38 -11.89
N VAL A 717 13.15 -22.05 -12.97
CA VAL A 717 14.24 -21.66 -13.86
C VAL A 717 13.74 -21.63 -15.30
N ASP A 718 13.91 -20.50 -15.98
CA ASP A 718 13.44 -20.23 -17.33
C ASP A 718 14.60 -20.34 -18.34
N PHE A 719 14.86 -21.55 -18.82
CA PHE A 719 16.04 -21.82 -19.66
C PHE A 719 15.97 -21.13 -21.04
N ALA A 720 14.78 -20.90 -21.62
CA ALA A 720 14.65 -20.09 -22.85
C ALA A 720 15.01 -18.61 -22.61
N THR A 721 14.62 -18.04 -21.46
CA THR A 721 15.02 -16.68 -21.09
C THR A 721 16.54 -16.57 -20.86
N ILE A 722 17.17 -17.63 -20.35
CA ILE A 722 18.63 -17.73 -20.22
C ILE A 722 19.29 -17.80 -21.61
N GLU A 723 18.82 -18.65 -22.52
CA GLU A 723 19.38 -18.74 -23.88
C GLU A 723 19.15 -17.45 -24.70
N SER A 724 18.03 -16.75 -24.51
CA SER A 724 17.71 -15.51 -25.25
C SER A 724 18.64 -14.34 -24.90
N VAL A 725 19.21 -14.32 -23.69
CA VAL A 725 20.28 -13.37 -23.28
C VAL A 725 21.70 -13.89 -23.59
N GLY A 726 21.81 -14.90 -24.47
CA GLY A 726 23.09 -15.40 -25.01
C GLY A 726 23.77 -16.49 -24.18
N VAL A 727 23.10 -17.05 -23.16
CA VAL A 727 23.68 -18.01 -22.21
C VAL A 727 23.26 -19.45 -22.55
N ARG A 728 24.15 -20.22 -23.19
CA ARG A 728 23.90 -21.65 -23.52
C ARG A 728 24.29 -22.59 -22.38
N VAL A 729 23.32 -23.00 -21.55
CA VAL A 729 23.54 -23.95 -20.45
C VAL A 729 23.77 -25.37 -20.96
N LYS A 730 24.94 -25.95 -20.67
CA LYS A 730 25.25 -27.38 -20.91
C LYS A 730 25.01 -28.23 -19.66
N SER A 731 25.30 -27.69 -18.48
CA SER A 731 25.16 -28.37 -17.19
C SER A 731 24.58 -27.43 -16.15
N PHE A 732 23.73 -27.97 -15.27
CA PHE A 732 23.10 -27.24 -14.18
C PHE A 732 23.53 -27.84 -12.84
N VAL A 733 23.80 -26.99 -11.85
CA VAL A 733 24.14 -27.38 -10.48
C VAL A 733 23.33 -26.53 -9.51
N ILE A 734 22.70 -27.14 -8.52
CA ILE A 734 21.93 -26.44 -7.48
C ILE A 734 22.25 -27.02 -6.10
N ASP A 735 22.74 -26.19 -5.18
CA ASP A 735 23.24 -26.59 -3.85
C ASP A 735 24.27 -27.75 -3.90
N GLY A 736 25.12 -27.76 -4.93
CA GLY A 736 26.09 -28.83 -5.18
C GLY A 736 25.52 -30.11 -5.83
N HIS A 737 24.20 -30.23 -5.99
CA HIS A 737 23.58 -31.29 -6.75
C HIS A 737 23.66 -30.99 -8.26
N VAL A 738 24.40 -31.82 -9.00
CA VAL A 738 24.47 -31.76 -10.46
C VAL A 738 23.22 -32.38 -11.07
N VAL A 739 22.57 -31.67 -11.98
CA VAL A 739 21.43 -32.14 -12.79
C VAL A 739 21.87 -32.18 -14.24
N ASP A 740 21.76 -33.35 -14.89
CA ASP A 740 22.06 -33.48 -16.31
C ASP A 740 20.87 -33.00 -17.13
N VAL A 741 20.92 -31.72 -17.51
CA VAL A 741 19.93 -31.02 -18.35
C VAL A 741 19.57 -31.81 -19.63
N TRP A 742 20.47 -32.66 -20.13
CA TRP A 742 20.32 -33.36 -21.41
C TRP A 742 19.95 -34.85 -21.27
N ASN A 743 19.96 -35.40 -20.04
CA ASN A 743 19.54 -36.77 -19.76
C ASN A 743 18.40 -36.87 -18.75
N ASP A 744 18.38 -36.05 -17.69
CA ASP A 744 17.35 -36.08 -16.63
C ASP A 744 16.05 -35.37 -17.06
N LEU A 745 16.13 -34.31 -17.87
CA LEU A 745 14.98 -33.50 -18.29
C LEU A 745 14.27 -34.01 -19.57
N ARG A 746 14.59 -35.22 -20.05
CA ARG A 746 14.19 -35.80 -21.36
C ARG A 746 12.68 -36.04 -21.62
N VAL A 747 11.80 -35.38 -20.87
CA VAL A 747 10.33 -35.47 -21.03
C VAL A 747 9.70 -34.10 -21.34
N ALA A 748 10.43 -32.99 -21.19
CA ALA A 748 10.01 -31.66 -21.65
C ALA A 748 10.95 -31.14 -22.75
N GLN A 749 10.49 -30.19 -23.57
CA GLN A 749 11.35 -29.59 -24.59
C GLN A 749 12.29 -28.56 -23.94
N ILE A 750 13.57 -28.59 -24.32
CA ILE A 750 14.56 -27.61 -23.84
C ILE A 750 14.14 -26.25 -24.39
N GLY A 751 13.63 -25.42 -23.49
CA GLY A 751 12.94 -24.16 -23.79
C GLY A 751 11.83 -23.85 -22.77
N ASP A 752 11.16 -24.87 -22.23
CA ASP A 752 10.08 -24.66 -21.25
C ASP A 752 10.61 -24.34 -19.84
N PRO A 753 9.89 -23.52 -19.03
CA PRO A 753 10.23 -23.30 -17.63
C PRO A 753 10.25 -24.60 -16.81
N THR A 754 11.33 -24.81 -16.08
CA THR A 754 11.52 -25.98 -15.21
C THR A 754 11.38 -25.58 -13.75
N TRP A 755 10.67 -26.39 -12.98
CA TRP A 755 10.49 -26.24 -11.54
C TRP A 755 11.39 -27.21 -10.78
N PHE A 756 12.10 -26.71 -9.78
CA PHE A 756 12.89 -27.50 -8.84
C PHE A 756 12.22 -27.44 -7.47
N VAL A 757 11.98 -28.60 -6.87
CA VAL A 757 11.39 -28.71 -5.52
C VAL A 757 12.30 -29.56 -4.64
N ARG A 758 12.52 -29.12 -3.40
CA ARG A 758 13.27 -29.85 -2.37
C ARG A 758 12.35 -30.88 -1.70
N GLU A 759 12.56 -32.18 -1.98
CA GLU A 759 11.62 -33.25 -1.56
C GLU A 759 11.90 -33.86 -0.18
N SER A 760 13.14 -33.77 0.33
CA SER A 760 13.51 -34.32 1.64
C SER A 760 14.54 -33.45 2.35
N GLU A 761 14.52 -33.51 3.68
CA GLU A 761 15.36 -32.71 4.57
C GLU A 761 15.89 -33.56 5.72
N SER A 762 17.13 -33.29 6.11
CA SER A 762 17.65 -33.60 7.45
C SER A 762 18.18 -32.30 8.04
N TRP A 763 17.83 -32.01 9.29
CA TRP A 763 18.13 -30.73 9.94
C TRP A 763 19.18 -30.89 11.05
N ALA A 764 20.13 -29.96 11.10
CA ALA A 764 20.96 -29.68 12.28
C ALA A 764 20.58 -28.34 12.90
N GLN A 765 20.96 -28.16 14.16
CA GLN A 765 20.78 -26.92 14.90
C GLN A 765 22.14 -26.30 15.19
N ASP A 766 22.46 -25.24 14.46
CA ASP A 766 23.70 -24.47 14.54
C ASP A 766 23.49 -23.30 15.53
N ALA A 767 24.36 -23.20 16.53
CA ALA A 767 24.23 -22.21 17.61
C ALA A 767 24.44 -20.74 17.17
N ALA A 768 24.99 -20.51 15.97
CA ALA A 768 25.20 -19.19 15.39
C ALA A 768 24.29 -18.89 14.17
N ARG A 769 23.71 -19.92 13.56
CA ARG A 769 22.93 -19.81 12.30
C ARG A 769 21.48 -20.33 12.39
N GLY A 770 21.07 -20.91 13.51
CA GLY A 770 19.72 -21.46 13.68
C GLY A 770 19.58 -22.85 13.06
N ARG A 771 18.49 -23.09 12.33
CA ARG A 771 18.27 -24.38 11.64
C ARG A 771 19.03 -24.41 10.32
N VAL A 772 19.88 -25.43 10.14
CA VAL A 772 20.68 -25.62 8.92
C VAL A 772 20.36 -26.99 8.32
N ALA A 773 20.08 -27.03 7.01
CA ALA A 773 19.85 -28.28 6.29
C ALA A 773 21.19 -29.03 6.10
N LEU A 774 21.23 -30.29 6.51
CA LEU A 774 22.41 -31.18 6.42
C LEU A 774 22.58 -31.81 5.02
N ALA A 775 21.47 -32.03 4.32
CA ALA A 775 21.40 -32.55 2.96
C ALA A 775 20.08 -32.08 2.33
N SER A 776 20.03 -31.97 1.01
CA SER A 776 18.83 -31.54 0.29
C SER A 776 18.75 -32.26 -1.05
N THR A 777 17.66 -33.00 -1.27
CA THR A 777 17.39 -33.66 -2.56
C THR A 777 16.45 -32.79 -3.38
N TRP A 778 17.00 -32.13 -4.40
CA TRP A 778 16.21 -31.44 -5.42
C TRP A 778 15.61 -32.42 -6.41
N ARG A 779 14.45 -32.06 -6.95
CA ARG A 779 13.81 -32.77 -8.06
C ARG A 779 13.25 -31.79 -9.07
N ALA A 780 13.54 -32.05 -10.34
CA ALA A 780 12.99 -31.29 -11.47
C ALA A 780 11.58 -31.77 -11.85
N TYR A 781 10.76 -30.82 -12.27
CA TYR A 781 9.38 -30.98 -12.74
C TYR A 781 9.15 -30.00 -13.91
N SER A 782 8.46 -30.41 -14.97
CA SER A 782 7.99 -29.50 -16.03
C SER A 782 6.76 -28.70 -15.56
N VAL A 783 6.37 -27.66 -16.30
CA VAL A 783 5.16 -26.85 -15.99
C VAL A 783 3.90 -27.74 -15.88
N GLU A 784 3.66 -28.59 -16.87
CA GLU A 784 2.55 -29.57 -16.86
C GLU A 784 2.77 -30.69 -15.84
N GLY A 785 4.03 -31.00 -15.52
CA GLY A 785 4.45 -32.09 -14.64
C GLY A 785 4.29 -31.82 -13.14
N LEU A 786 3.65 -30.70 -12.74
CA LEU A 786 3.55 -30.26 -11.34
C LEU A 786 2.28 -30.64 -10.53
N PRO A 787 1.39 -31.61 -10.88
CA PRO A 787 0.06 -31.79 -10.27
C PRO A 787 0.08 -32.45 -8.86
N ARG A 788 1.16 -32.26 -8.09
CA ARG A 788 1.28 -32.71 -6.69
C ARG A 788 1.24 -31.56 -5.67
N TYR A 789 1.15 -30.32 -6.12
CA TYR A 789 1.21 -29.12 -5.27
C TYR A 789 -0.03 -28.22 -5.43
N ASP A 790 -1.16 -28.80 -5.85
CA ASP A 790 -2.45 -28.11 -5.83
C ASP A 790 -2.87 -27.77 -4.39
N GLY A 791 -3.17 -26.50 -4.16
CA GLY A 791 -3.49 -25.94 -2.85
C GLY A 791 -2.29 -25.47 -2.00
N GLU A 792 -1.04 -25.78 -2.37
CA GLU A 792 0.13 -25.20 -1.67
C GLU A 792 0.30 -23.70 -1.98
N LYS A 793 0.89 -22.95 -1.03
CA LYS A 793 1.28 -21.53 -1.19
C LYS A 793 2.24 -21.34 -2.37
N SER A 794 2.26 -20.15 -2.94
CA SER A 794 3.19 -19.67 -3.99
C SER A 794 3.43 -18.16 -3.83
N SER A 795 4.36 -17.60 -4.61
CA SER A 795 4.54 -16.14 -4.79
C SER A 795 3.22 -15.42 -5.13
N GLU A 796 2.40 -16.02 -5.98
CA GLU A 796 1.07 -15.50 -6.35
C GLU A 796 0.01 -15.60 -5.22
N THR A 797 0.18 -16.54 -4.27
CA THR A 797 -0.91 -16.98 -3.37
C THR A 797 -0.55 -16.96 -1.88
N SER A 798 0.63 -16.49 -1.49
CA SER A 798 1.02 -16.34 -0.09
C SER A 798 0.39 -15.08 0.54
N GLY A 799 0.32 -15.06 1.88
CA GLY A 799 0.32 -13.79 2.63
C GLY A 799 1.71 -13.13 2.60
N PRO A 800 1.95 -12.01 3.31
CA PRO A 800 1.21 -11.46 4.46
C PRO A 800 -0.25 -11.05 4.21
N PHE A 801 -1.03 -10.82 5.27
CA PHE A 801 -2.47 -10.54 5.23
C PHE A 801 -2.88 -9.44 4.23
N LYS A 802 -2.03 -8.42 4.02
CA LYS A 802 -2.25 -7.35 3.02
C LYS A 802 -2.50 -7.86 1.60
N ARG A 803 -1.94 -9.03 1.21
CA ARG A 803 -2.13 -9.63 -0.14
C ARG A 803 -3.60 -9.93 -0.48
N ALA A 804 -4.48 -10.00 0.52
CA ALA A 804 -5.91 -10.15 0.30
C ALA A 804 -6.58 -8.90 -0.35
N PHE A 805 -6.02 -7.70 -0.19
CA PHE A 805 -6.54 -6.46 -0.78
C PHE A 805 -5.93 -6.18 -2.17
N ALA A 806 -5.99 -7.16 -3.06
CA ALA A 806 -5.55 -7.06 -4.46
C ALA A 806 -6.51 -7.89 -5.34
N ARG A 807 -6.34 -7.91 -6.68
CA ARG A 807 -7.14 -8.73 -7.61
C ARG A 807 -8.66 -8.45 -7.47
N HIS A 808 -9.06 -7.24 -7.82
CA HIS A 808 -10.43 -6.72 -7.82
C HIS A 808 -11.21 -6.96 -6.50
N PHE A 809 -10.55 -6.76 -5.35
CA PHE A 809 -11.06 -7.23 -4.07
C PHE A 809 -12.42 -6.61 -3.67
N ALA A 810 -13.21 -7.39 -2.93
CA ALA A 810 -14.50 -6.97 -2.37
C ALA A 810 -14.54 -7.04 -0.84
N LEU A 811 -15.26 -6.11 -0.22
CA LEU A 811 -15.50 -6.05 1.22
C LEU A 811 -16.88 -6.65 1.51
N VAL A 812 -16.94 -7.76 2.23
CA VAL A 812 -18.14 -8.60 2.39
C VAL A 812 -18.55 -8.66 3.86
N TYR A 813 -19.61 -7.94 4.23
CA TYR A 813 -20.08 -7.87 5.63
C TYR A 813 -21.18 -8.90 5.94
N GLY A 814 -21.12 -9.48 7.14
CA GLY A 814 -22.09 -10.46 7.60
C GLY A 814 -23.49 -9.90 7.88
N THR A 815 -24.53 -10.67 7.54
CA THR A 815 -25.95 -10.36 7.85
C THR A 815 -26.67 -11.48 8.61
N GLY A 816 -25.93 -12.42 9.20
CA GLY A 816 -26.44 -13.54 10.00
C GLY A 816 -26.40 -13.32 11.53
N GLY A 817 -25.85 -12.20 12.01
CA GLY A 817 -25.82 -11.83 13.43
C GLY A 817 -27.09 -11.12 13.90
N SER A 818 -27.04 -10.56 15.11
CA SER A 818 -28.07 -9.64 15.62
C SER A 818 -28.12 -8.34 14.78
N PRO A 819 -29.22 -7.56 14.84
CA PRO A 819 -29.31 -6.27 14.16
C PRO A 819 -28.18 -5.31 14.50
N GLN A 820 -27.70 -5.35 15.75
CA GLN A 820 -26.58 -4.54 16.25
C GLN A 820 -25.24 -5.00 15.65
N GLU A 821 -24.98 -6.31 15.58
CA GLU A 821 -23.76 -6.87 14.97
C GLU A 821 -23.76 -6.62 13.46
N ASN A 822 -24.84 -6.92 12.76
CA ASN A 822 -24.94 -6.71 11.30
C ASN A 822 -24.71 -5.23 10.94
N LYS A 823 -25.26 -4.30 11.74
CA LYS A 823 -25.03 -2.86 11.60
C LYS A 823 -23.56 -2.49 11.86
N ALA A 824 -22.94 -3.02 12.92
CA ALA A 824 -21.54 -2.76 13.24
C ALA A 824 -20.57 -3.34 12.19
N LEU A 825 -20.84 -4.52 11.64
CA LEU A 825 -20.07 -5.13 10.54
C LEU A 825 -20.17 -4.32 9.25
N TYR A 826 -21.36 -3.83 8.91
CA TYR A 826 -21.54 -2.89 7.80
C TYR A 826 -20.77 -1.59 8.02
N GLU A 827 -20.95 -0.95 9.18
CA GLU A 827 -20.30 0.31 9.53
C GLU A 827 -18.76 0.18 9.56
N ARG A 828 -18.24 -0.99 9.94
CA ARG A 828 -16.82 -1.34 9.85
C ARG A 828 -16.35 -1.46 8.41
N ALA A 829 -16.95 -2.32 7.60
CA ALA A 829 -16.54 -2.56 6.21
C ALA A 829 -16.63 -1.28 5.35
N ARG A 830 -17.65 -0.45 5.61
CA ARG A 830 -17.83 0.88 5.03
C ARG A 830 -16.75 1.88 5.46
N CYS A 831 -16.31 1.84 6.72
CA CYS A 831 -15.19 2.68 7.18
C CYS A 831 -13.88 2.27 6.49
N ASP A 832 -13.61 0.98 6.35
CA ASP A 832 -12.43 0.49 5.62
C ASP A 832 -12.48 0.87 4.13
N GLN A 833 -13.66 0.82 3.50
CA GLN A 833 -13.87 1.34 2.15
C GLN A 833 -13.53 2.85 2.05
N GLN A 834 -13.91 3.65 3.04
CA GLN A 834 -13.61 5.08 3.10
C GLN A 834 -12.11 5.36 3.31
N VAL A 835 -11.43 4.60 4.17
CA VAL A 835 -9.97 4.73 4.36
C VAL A 835 -9.22 4.32 3.09
N TRP A 836 -9.65 3.23 2.42
CA TRP A 836 -9.10 2.85 1.13
C TRP A 836 -9.31 3.94 0.08
N TRP A 837 -10.53 4.47 -0.08
CA TRP A 837 -10.79 5.56 -1.02
C TRP A 837 -9.90 6.79 -0.80
N TYR A 838 -9.70 7.16 0.46
CA TYR A 838 -8.86 8.29 0.82
C TYR A 838 -7.40 8.06 0.42
N ARG A 839 -6.83 6.92 0.83
CA ARG A 839 -5.42 6.55 0.65
C ARG A 839 -5.08 6.11 -0.78
N ALA A 840 -6.01 5.46 -1.47
CA ALA A 840 -5.78 4.69 -2.69
C ALA A 840 -6.60 5.13 -3.92
N ASN A 841 -7.38 6.21 -3.82
CA ASN A 841 -8.26 6.71 -4.89
C ASN A 841 -9.25 5.66 -5.43
N GLY A 842 -9.68 4.73 -4.59
CA GLY A 842 -10.40 3.52 -4.98
C GLY A 842 -11.74 3.31 -4.27
N THR A 843 -12.68 2.59 -4.89
CA THR A 843 -13.90 2.15 -4.17
C THR A 843 -14.17 0.66 -4.41
N PRO A 844 -13.51 -0.24 -3.65
CA PRO A 844 -13.79 -1.67 -3.73
C PRO A 844 -15.26 -1.97 -3.45
N ALA A 845 -15.76 -3.07 -4.01
CA ALA A 845 -17.17 -3.44 -3.90
C ALA A 845 -17.54 -3.78 -2.45
N LEU A 846 -18.35 -2.94 -1.82
CA LEU A 846 -18.96 -3.19 -0.51
C LEU A 846 -20.28 -3.95 -0.71
N LEU A 847 -20.33 -5.20 -0.23
CA LEU A 847 -21.44 -6.13 -0.45
C LEU A 847 -21.87 -6.78 0.87
N SER A 848 -23.16 -7.11 1.02
CA SER A 848 -23.55 -8.07 2.06
C SER A 848 -23.08 -9.47 1.68
N ASP A 849 -22.95 -10.35 2.67
CA ASP A 849 -22.72 -11.78 2.45
C ASP A 849 -23.74 -12.44 1.50
N LYS A 850 -25.00 -11.98 1.52
CA LYS A 850 -26.05 -12.43 0.60
C LYS A 850 -25.86 -11.89 -0.83
N ASP A 851 -25.56 -10.60 -0.99
CA ASP A 851 -25.32 -10.00 -2.30
C ASP A 851 -24.05 -10.56 -2.94
N PHE A 852 -23.02 -10.82 -2.14
CA PHE A 852 -21.80 -11.48 -2.56
C PHE A 852 -22.06 -12.90 -3.09
N LEU A 853 -22.80 -13.74 -2.35
CA LEU A 853 -23.15 -15.09 -2.79
C LEU A 853 -24.01 -15.08 -4.08
N ALA A 854 -24.88 -14.08 -4.24
CA ALA A 854 -25.64 -13.88 -5.47
C ALA A 854 -24.78 -13.37 -6.66
N ASP A 855 -23.74 -12.59 -6.39
CA ASP A 855 -22.81 -12.03 -7.40
C ASP A 855 -21.76 -13.06 -7.87
N GLU A 856 -21.24 -13.92 -6.98
CA GLU A 856 -20.35 -15.03 -7.35
C GLU A 856 -21.07 -16.19 -8.06
N ALA A 857 -22.39 -16.32 -7.87
CA ALA A 857 -23.19 -17.31 -8.61
C ALA A 857 -23.35 -17.00 -10.12
N ARG A 858 -22.82 -15.87 -10.59
CA ARG A 858 -22.93 -15.41 -11.99
C ARG A 858 -21.74 -15.92 -12.81
N LYS A 859 -22.03 -16.58 -13.94
CA LYS A 859 -21.01 -17.24 -14.81
C LYS A 859 -20.03 -16.28 -15.47
N ASP A 860 -20.35 -14.98 -15.49
CA ASP A 860 -19.57 -13.87 -16.05
C ASP A 860 -18.75 -13.10 -15.00
N ARG A 861 -18.77 -13.53 -13.73
CA ARG A 861 -18.07 -12.85 -12.62
C ARG A 861 -16.55 -13.03 -12.74
N PRO A 862 -15.74 -11.94 -12.75
CA PRO A 862 -14.28 -12.06 -12.64
C PRO A 862 -13.88 -12.54 -11.24
N VAL A 863 -12.98 -13.53 -11.21
CA VAL A 863 -12.49 -14.22 -10.00
C VAL A 863 -11.58 -13.30 -9.18
N ARG A 864 -12.11 -12.81 -8.06
CA ARG A 864 -11.52 -11.78 -7.18
C ARG A 864 -11.11 -12.29 -5.81
N ASN A 865 -10.22 -11.56 -5.14
CA ASN A 865 -10.02 -11.72 -3.70
C ASN A 865 -11.22 -11.14 -2.91
N VAL A 866 -11.36 -11.54 -1.65
CA VAL A 866 -12.47 -11.11 -0.78
C VAL A 866 -11.99 -10.84 0.65
N ILE A 867 -12.58 -9.85 1.29
CA ILE A 867 -12.36 -9.52 2.71
C ILE A 867 -13.67 -9.77 3.46
N LEU A 868 -13.75 -10.85 4.22
CA LEU A 868 -14.91 -11.12 5.08
C LEU A 868 -14.83 -10.28 6.36
N TYR A 869 -15.95 -9.67 6.74
CA TYR A 869 -16.17 -9.11 8.07
C TYR A 869 -17.20 -9.94 8.81
N GLY A 870 -16.87 -10.37 10.03
CA GLY A 870 -17.69 -11.28 10.82
C GLY A 870 -17.02 -12.63 11.07
N ASN A 871 -17.81 -13.59 11.56
CA ASN A 871 -17.38 -14.93 11.91
C ASN A 871 -18.28 -16.01 11.27
N SER A 872 -17.98 -17.29 11.52
CA SER A 872 -18.71 -18.44 10.94
C SER A 872 -20.19 -18.58 11.36
N ARG A 873 -20.74 -17.63 12.13
CA ARG A 873 -22.17 -17.46 12.39
C ARG A 873 -22.73 -16.14 11.89
N THR A 874 -21.99 -15.04 12.01
CA THR A 874 -22.46 -13.71 11.59
C THR A 874 -22.34 -13.47 10.08
N ASN A 875 -21.46 -14.19 9.37
CA ASN A 875 -21.25 -14.06 7.92
C ASN A 875 -21.56 -15.38 7.17
N GLN A 876 -22.59 -15.36 6.33
CA GLN A 876 -23.07 -16.53 5.58
C GLN A 876 -22.11 -16.99 4.47
N ALA A 877 -21.28 -16.11 3.93
CA ALA A 877 -20.30 -16.46 2.90
C ALA A 877 -19.13 -17.29 3.45
N TRP A 878 -18.92 -17.31 4.78
CA TRP A 878 -17.81 -18.00 5.44
C TRP A 878 -17.66 -19.46 4.98
N SER A 879 -18.75 -20.24 5.00
CA SER A 879 -18.71 -21.67 4.64
C SER A 879 -18.56 -21.94 3.13
N THR A 880 -18.53 -20.89 2.31
CA THR A 880 -18.28 -20.97 0.87
C THR A 880 -16.83 -20.62 0.55
N VAL A 881 -16.31 -19.51 1.10
CA VAL A 881 -14.97 -19.03 0.74
C VAL A 881 -13.85 -19.47 1.70
N VAL A 882 -14.13 -19.81 2.96
CA VAL A 882 -13.10 -20.21 3.94
C VAL A 882 -12.97 -21.75 3.96
N PRO A 883 -11.75 -22.32 3.81
CA PRO A 883 -11.53 -23.77 3.88
C PRO A 883 -12.07 -24.41 5.16
N ALA A 884 -12.71 -25.58 5.02
CA ALA A 884 -13.32 -26.29 6.15
C ALA A 884 -12.29 -26.85 7.16
N ASP A 885 -11.06 -27.08 6.70
CA ASP A 885 -9.89 -27.54 7.45
C ASP A 885 -8.95 -26.40 7.87
N ALA A 886 -9.37 -25.13 7.68
CA ALA A 886 -8.60 -23.95 8.08
C ALA A 886 -8.05 -24.05 9.53
N PRO A 887 -6.76 -23.72 9.78
CA PRO A 887 -6.17 -23.83 11.11
C PRO A 887 -6.81 -22.93 12.16
N ILE A 888 -7.46 -21.85 11.72
CA ILE A 888 -8.14 -20.87 12.56
C ILE A 888 -9.67 -20.97 12.39
N ARG A 889 -10.41 -20.98 13.49
CA ARG A 889 -11.88 -21.00 13.49
C ARG A 889 -12.43 -19.96 14.47
N VAL A 890 -13.24 -19.04 13.97
CA VAL A 890 -13.87 -17.98 14.77
C VAL A 890 -15.38 -18.15 14.82
N ARG A 891 -15.95 -18.00 16.03
CA ARG A 891 -17.37 -18.11 16.35
C ARG A 891 -17.71 -17.02 17.39
N PRO A 892 -18.99 -16.67 17.60
CA PRO A 892 -19.37 -15.81 18.72
C PRO A 892 -18.81 -16.38 20.04
N GLY A 893 -18.19 -15.51 20.84
CA GLY A 893 -17.57 -15.87 22.11
C GLY A 893 -16.26 -16.67 22.08
N SER A 894 -15.70 -17.06 20.91
CA SER A 894 -14.46 -17.88 20.88
C SER A 894 -13.64 -17.89 19.58
N ILE A 895 -12.33 -18.04 19.74
CA ILE A 895 -11.35 -18.26 18.66
C ILE A 895 -10.56 -19.54 18.95
N GLU A 896 -10.43 -20.41 17.95
CA GLU A 896 -9.57 -21.61 17.97
C GLU A 896 -8.43 -21.43 16.95
N LEU A 897 -7.21 -21.81 17.32
CA LEU A 897 -6.03 -21.84 16.43
C LEU A 897 -5.27 -23.16 16.64
N GLY A 898 -5.49 -24.13 15.76
CA GLY A 898 -4.98 -25.50 15.91
C GLY A 898 -5.51 -26.16 17.19
N ALA A 899 -4.61 -26.37 18.17
CA ALA A 899 -4.95 -26.91 19.49
C ALA A 899 -5.27 -25.83 20.55
N GLN A 900 -5.03 -24.55 20.23
CA GLN A 900 -5.23 -23.42 21.15
C GLN A 900 -6.65 -22.87 21.04
N ARG A 901 -7.20 -22.37 22.15
CA ARG A 901 -8.54 -21.79 22.20
C ARG A 901 -8.63 -20.68 23.23
N TRP A 902 -9.22 -19.56 22.82
CA TRP A 902 -9.54 -18.41 23.67
C TRP A 902 -11.05 -18.16 23.65
N THR A 903 -11.58 -17.62 24.75
CA THR A 903 -13.00 -17.34 24.95
C THR A 903 -13.21 -15.94 25.51
N GLY A 904 -14.10 -15.18 24.90
CA GLY A 904 -14.37 -13.77 25.17
C GLY A 904 -15.22 -13.17 24.04
N SER A 905 -15.83 -12.01 24.27
CA SER A 905 -16.66 -11.29 23.27
C SER A 905 -15.95 -10.06 22.67
N ASP A 906 -14.69 -9.86 23.06
CA ASP A 906 -13.77 -8.78 22.71
C ASP A 906 -12.58 -9.28 21.86
N LEU A 907 -12.53 -10.59 21.60
CA LEU A 907 -11.49 -11.23 20.79
C LEU A 907 -11.74 -10.99 19.31
N SER A 908 -10.66 -10.78 18.56
CA SER A 908 -10.67 -10.62 17.11
C SER A 908 -9.47 -11.33 16.47
N ALA A 909 -9.57 -11.56 15.16
CA ALA A 909 -8.48 -12.11 14.36
C ALA A 909 -8.42 -11.49 12.97
N LEU A 910 -7.19 -11.37 12.47
CA LEU A 910 -6.89 -11.19 11.06
C LEU A 910 -6.28 -12.48 10.52
N PHE A 911 -6.69 -12.92 9.34
CA PHE A 911 -5.98 -14.00 8.63
C PHE A 911 -6.24 -13.99 7.13
N VAL A 912 -5.33 -14.57 6.35
CA VAL A 912 -5.46 -14.81 4.91
C VAL A 912 -5.31 -16.28 4.56
N LEU A 913 -6.16 -16.77 3.67
CA LEU A 913 -6.23 -18.16 3.19
C LEU A 913 -6.61 -18.19 1.70
N PRO A 914 -6.39 -19.31 0.98
CA PRO A 914 -6.91 -19.48 -0.38
C PRO A 914 -8.43 -19.67 -0.32
N ARG A 915 -9.17 -19.08 -1.27
CA ARG A 915 -10.64 -19.26 -1.35
C ARG A 915 -11.01 -20.71 -1.61
N ALA A 916 -11.92 -21.28 -0.82
CA ALA A 916 -12.36 -22.67 -0.95
C ALA A 916 -13.30 -22.94 -2.14
N ASP A 917 -13.94 -21.90 -2.69
CA ASP A 917 -14.89 -21.97 -3.81
C ASP A 917 -14.27 -21.70 -5.19
N ALA A 918 -13.01 -21.25 -5.23
CA ALA A 918 -12.29 -21.00 -6.47
C ALA A 918 -11.82 -22.30 -7.14
N LYS A 919 -11.58 -22.25 -8.45
CA LYS A 919 -11.06 -23.36 -9.26
C LYS A 919 -9.75 -22.99 -9.93
N ARG A 920 -8.86 -23.98 -10.10
CA ARG A 920 -7.73 -23.92 -11.06
C ARG A 920 -8.24 -24.14 -12.48
N ASP A 921 -8.92 -23.12 -13.01
CA ASP A 921 -9.43 -23.13 -14.39
C ASP A 921 -8.32 -22.88 -15.44
N ARG A 922 -7.10 -22.51 -14.99
CA ARG A 922 -5.84 -22.51 -15.76
C ARG A 922 -4.68 -22.94 -14.82
N PRO A 923 -3.57 -23.49 -15.34
CA PRO A 923 -2.34 -23.61 -14.55
C PRO A 923 -1.80 -22.22 -14.18
N PRO A 924 -1.11 -22.06 -13.03
CA PRO A 924 -0.44 -20.81 -12.70
C PRO A 924 0.76 -20.57 -13.63
N TYR A 925 1.10 -19.29 -13.82
CA TYR A 925 2.17 -18.77 -14.70
C TYR A 925 2.01 -19.02 -16.21
N LEU A 926 2.36 -17.98 -16.98
CA LEU A 926 2.92 -18.16 -18.33
C LEU A 926 4.15 -17.27 -18.54
N ARG A 927 4.08 -15.96 -18.25
CA ARG A 927 5.22 -15.01 -18.39
C ARG A 927 5.21 -13.91 -17.33
N ASP A 928 6.36 -13.25 -17.20
CA ASP A 928 6.57 -12.03 -16.43
C ASP A 928 5.89 -10.82 -17.11
N PRO A 929 5.01 -10.06 -16.42
CA PRO A 929 4.43 -8.82 -16.94
C PRO A 929 5.47 -7.76 -17.35
N ALA A 930 6.71 -7.81 -16.85
CA ALA A 930 7.81 -6.95 -17.29
C ALA A 930 8.41 -7.34 -18.66
N LEU A 931 8.03 -8.50 -19.20
CA LEU A 931 8.44 -9.01 -20.51
C LEU A 931 7.29 -9.08 -21.51
N ASP A 932 6.04 -9.14 -21.05
CA ASP A 932 4.85 -9.04 -21.90
C ASP A 932 3.71 -8.29 -21.17
N PRO A 933 3.57 -6.96 -21.39
CA PRO A 933 2.54 -6.15 -20.74
C PRO A 933 1.11 -6.67 -20.96
N LYS A 934 0.86 -7.36 -22.09
CA LYS A 934 -0.48 -7.88 -22.43
C LYS A 934 -0.92 -9.05 -21.56
N LEU A 935 0.04 -9.69 -20.88
CA LEU A 935 -0.22 -10.79 -19.94
C LEU A 935 -0.37 -10.32 -18.48
N ALA A 936 -0.19 -9.02 -18.19
CA ALA A 936 -0.43 -8.46 -16.86
C ALA A 936 -1.87 -8.74 -16.36
N HIS A 937 -2.85 -8.69 -17.26
CA HIS A 937 -4.26 -8.94 -16.97
C HIS A 937 -4.64 -10.44 -16.91
N GLU A 938 -3.73 -11.38 -17.27
CA GLU A 938 -4.05 -12.81 -17.43
C GLU A 938 -3.58 -13.73 -16.28
N VAL A 939 -2.83 -13.22 -15.29
CA VAL A 939 -2.13 -14.02 -14.27
C VAL A 939 -3.07 -14.96 -13.47
N PRO A 940 -2.98 -16.31 -13.61
CA PRO A 940 -3.93 -17.26 -13.02
C PRO A 940 -3.77 -17.56 -11.52
N ALA A 941 -3.42 -16.57 -10.71
CA ALA A 941 -3.34 -16.71 -9.25
C ALA A 941 -4.64 -17.23 -8.63
N TRP A 942 -4.52 -18.15 -7.65
CA TRP A 942 -5.66 -18.57 -6.83
C TRP A 942 -6.11 -17.41 -5.94
N PRO A 943 -7.39 -17.00 -5.97
CA PRO A 943 -7.84 -15.83 -5.23
C PRO A 943 -7.84 -16.07 -3.71
N LEU A 944 -7.53 -15.02 -2.96
CA LEU A 944 -7.41 -15.06 -1.51
C LEU A 944 -8.69 -14.61 -0.81
N VAL A 945 -8.97 -15.23 0.34
CA VAL A 945 -9.89 -14.72 1.36
C VAL A 945 -9.06 -14.15 2.50
N GLY A 946 -9.12 -12.83 2.66
CA GLY A 946 -8.80 -12.17 3.91
C GLY A 946 -10.01 -12.19 4.84
N VAL A 947 -9.79 -12.27 6.14
CA VAL A 947 -10.86 -12.23 7.14
C VAL A 947 -10.50 -11.24 8.25
N VAL A 948 -11.43 -10.32 8.53
CA VAL A 948 -11.47 -9.47 9.71
C VAL A 948 -12.55 -10.04 10.64
N ALA A 949 -12.14 -11.00 11.47
CA ALA A 949 -13.05 -11.77 12.32
C ALA A 949 -13.14 -11.23 13.74
N ASP A 950 -14.31 -11.40 14.33
CA ASP A 950 -14.65 -10.98 15.70
C ASP A 950 -15.43 -12.07 16.44
N THR A 951 -15.50 -11.92 17.76
CA THR A 951 -16.30 -12.77 18.67
C THR A 951 -17.54 -12.06 19.24
N GLY A 952 -17.82 -10.83 18.80
CA GLY A 952 -18.87 -9.97 19.33
C GLY A 952 -18.59 -8.47 19.14
N LEU A 953 -19.54 -7.63 19.58
CA LEU A 953 -19.53 -6.17 19.34
C LEU A 953 -18.25 -5.44 19.80
N ALA A 954 -17.60 -5.90 20.87
CA ALA A 954 -16.33 -5.32 21.31
C ALA A 954 -15.20 -5.66 20.33
N GLY A 955 -15.10 -6.92 19.90
CA GLY A 955 -14.12 -7.35 18.89
C GLY A 955 -14.26 -6.59 17.55
N ILE A 956 -15.51 -6.37 17.09
CA ILE A 956 -15.79 -5.55 15.90
C ILE A 956 -15.24 -4.12 16.07
N ARG A 957 -15.44 -3.51 17.25
CA ARG A 957 -14.96 -2.16 17.55
C ARG A 957 -13.44 -2.08 17.66
N VAL A 958 -12.79 -3.04 18.33
CA VAL A 958 -11.30 -3.10 18.45
C VAL A 958 -10.63 -3.10 17.08
N GLY A 959 -11.30 -3.63 16.06
CA GLY A 959 -10.88 -3.51 14.66
C GLY A 959 -10.55 -2.07 14.23
N TYR A 960 -11.17 -1.03 14.78
CA TYR A 960 -10.88 0.39 14.46
C TYR A 960 -9.47 0.86 14.87
N GLN A 961 -8.67 0.04 15.57
CA GLN A 961 -7.23 0.30 15.74
C GLN A 961 -6.35 -0.26 14.61
N LEU A 962 -6.86 -1.22 13.85
CA LEU A 962 -6.12 -1.86 12.76
C LEU A 962 -5.82 -0.84 11.65
N SER A 963 -4.57 -0.86 11.20
CA SER A 963 -4.04 0.03 10.17
C SER A 963 -3.51 -0.75 8.95
N PRO A 964 -4.35 -1.55 8.23
CA PRO A 964 -3.89 -2.33 7.08
C PRO A 964 -3.49 -1.45 5.88
N PHE A 965 -4.02 -0.23 5.76
CA PHE A 965 -3.77 0.67 4.63
C PHE A 965 -2.67 1.72 4.92
N VAL A 966 -1.69 1.32 5.73
CA VAL A 966 -0.50 2.10 6.08
C VAL A 966 0.74 1.26 5.74
N SER A 967 1.63 1.82 4.92
CA SER A 967 2.91 1.20 4.58
C SER A 967 3.81 1.11 5.81
N GLY A 968 4.74 0.15 5.87
CA GLY A 968 5.56 -0.03 7.07
C GLY A 968 4.82 -0.67 8.25
N VAL A 969 3.64 -1.25 8.02
CA VAL A 969 2.80 -1.90 9.03
C VAL A 969 2.49 -3.33 8.57
N GLY A 970 3.39 -4.25 8.89
CA GLY A 970 3.28 -5.66 8.52
C GLY A 970 2.26 -6.43 9.36
N TYR A 971 1.41 -7.22 8.70
CA TYR A 971 0.55 -8.22 9.33
C TYR A 971 0.86 -9.58 8.68
N PRO A 972 1.38 -10.58 9.42
CA PRO A 972 1.69 -11.90 8.85
C PRO A 972 0.41 -12.66 8.47
N ASP A 973 0.51 -13.92 8.01
CA ASP A 973 -0.65 -14.66 7.49
C ASP A 973 -1.83 -14.75 8.48
N TYR A 974 -1.56 -14.74 9.80
CA TYR A 974 -2.58 -14.62 10.84
C TYR A 974 -2.12 -13.78 12.04
N ALA A 975 -3.07 -13.16 12.72
CA ALA A 975 -2.94 -12.56 14.05
C ALA A 975 -4.26 -12.72 14.85
N VAL A 976 -4.17 -13.09 16.12
CA VAL A 976 -5.28 -13.27 17.07
C VAL A 976 -5.01 -12.39 18.29
N PHE A 977 -6.00 -11.61 18.72
CA PHE A 977 -5.85 -10.57 19.74
C PHE A 977 -7.16 -10.29 20.49
N SER A 978 -7.08 -9.56 21.60
CA SER A 978 -8.21 -9.12 22.45
C SER A 978 -8.34 -7.60 22.49
N SER A 979 -9.36 -7.03 23.15
CA SER A 979 -9.48 -5.57 23.28
C SER A 979 -8.30 -4.90 24.00
N GLU A 980 -7.57 -5.69 24.77
CA GLU A 980 -6.35 -5.31 25.48
C GLU A 980 -5.24 -4.70 24.58
N VAL A 981 -5.29 -4.89 23.25
CA VAL A 981 -4.38 -4.16 22.33
C VAL A 981 -4.52 -2.64 22.43
N SER A 982 -5.69 -2.13 22.84
CA SER A 982 -5.91 -0.69 23.06
C SER A 982 -5.36 -0.17 24.40
N HIS A 983 -4.95 -1.04 25.33
CA HIS A 983 -4.24 -0.63 26.55
C HIS A 983 -2.73 -0.90 26.46
N SER A 984 -2.32 -2.08 25.98
CA SER A 984 -0.93 -2.55 26.03
C SER A 984 -0.32 -2.95 24.68
N GLY A 985 -1.00 -2.67 23.55
CA GLY A 985 -0.46 -2.85 22.20
C GLY A 985 -0.15 -4.31 21.89
N ASP A 986 1.13 -4.63 21.70
CA ASP A 986 1.64 -6.01 21.62
C ASP A 986 1.17 -6.86 22.81
N GLY A 987 0.93 -6.28 23.98
CA GLY A 987 0.41 -6.95 25.18
C GLY A 987 -0.94 -7.64 24.97
N GLY A 988 -1.80 -7.13 24.08
CA GLY A 988 -3.09 -7.75 23.74
C GLY A 988 -3.04 -8.84 22.66
N VAL A 989 -1.87 -9.13 22.09
CA VAL A 989 -1.71 -10.12 21.00
C VAL A 989 -1.53 -11.52 21.57
N LEU A 990 -2.43 -12.44 21.20
CA LEU A 990 -2.53 -13.80 21.73
C LEU A 990 -1.76 -14.82 20.87
N ALA A 991 -1.78 -14.65 19.55
CA ALA A 991 -0.97 -15.43 18.60
C ALA A 991 -0.79 -14.65 17.29
N ALA A 992 0.33 -14.84 16.59
CA ALA A 992 0.53 -14.28 15.24
C ALA A 992 1.66 -15.01 14.50
N GLY A 993 1.62 -15.05 13.17
CA GLY A 993 2.66 -15.71 12.38
C GLY A 993 2.20 -16.13 10.99
N TRP A 994 3.00 -16.98 10.36
CA TRP A 994 2.74 -17.51 9.02
C TRP A 994 2.20 -18.94 9.06
N PHE A 995 1.48 -19.29 8.00
CA PHE A 995 1.23 -20.68 7.68
C PHE A 995 2.36 -21.25 6.82
N ASP A 996 2.64 -22.56 7.00
CA ASP A 996 3.59 -23.30 6.18
C ASP A 996 3.12 -23.39 4.72
N HIS A 997 3.96 -23.98 3.86
CA HIS A 997 3.69 -24.14 2.43
C HIS A 997 2.39 -24.93 2.11
N ARG A 998 1.77 -25.60 3.09
CA ARG A 998 0.49 -26.34 3.02
C ARG A 998 -0.63 -25.70 3.82
N TRP A 999 -0.50 -24.42 4.16
CA TRP A 999 -1.48 -23.64 4.95
C TRP A 999 -1.72 -24.18 6.37
N ARG A 1000 -0.73 -24.83 6.97
CA ARG A 1000 -0.76 -25.34 8.37
C ARG A 1000 0.01 -24.40 9.28
N LEU A 1001 -0.16 -24.52 10.60
CA LEU A 1001 0.60 -23.68 11.55
C LEU A 1001 2.10 -23.97 11.43
N GLN A 1002 2.89 -22.95 11.09
CA GLN A 1002 4.35 -23.07 11.00
C GLN A 1002 4.95 -23.26 12.41
N PRO A 1003 5.82 -24.27 12.65
CA PRO A 1003 6.57 -24.37 13.89
C PRO A 1003 7.42 -23.12 14.10
N GLY A 1004 7.23 -22.42 15.22
CA GLY A 1004 7.92 -21.16 15.53
C GLY A 1004 7.07 -19.89 15.41
N GLY A 1005 5.83 -19.98 14.90
CA GLY A 1005 4.88 -18.85 14.96
C GLY A 1005 4.63 -18.39 16.41
N PHE A 1006 4.43 -17.08 16.62
CA PHE A 1006 4.21 -16.54 17.96
C PHE A 1006 2.89 -17.02 18.55
N LEU A 1007 2.95 -17.50 19.78
CA LEU A 1007 1.83 -17.95 20.58
C LEU A 1007 2.08 -17.56 22.04
N ARG A 1008 1.21 -16.72 22.61
CA ARG A 1008 1.24 -16.40 24.03
C ARG A 1008 0.65 -17.58 24.82
N ALA A 1009 1.38 -18.06 25.82
CA ALA A 1009 0.84 -19.04 26.77
C ALA A 1009 -0.41 -18.45 27.44
N SER A 1010 -1.52 -19.17 27.39
CA SER A 1010 -2.78 -18.71 27.96
C SER A 1010 -2.71 -18.74 29.49
N ALA A 1011 -2.70 -17.55 30.10
CA ALA A 1011 -3.21 -17.40 31.46
C ALA A 1011 -4.71 -17.71 31.41
N VAL A 1012 -5.07 -18.95 31.78
CA VAL A 1012 -6.46 -19.39 31.81
C VAL A 1012 -7.22 -18.51 32.81
N ALA A 1013 -8.34 -17.93 32.38
CA ALA A 1013 -9.19 -17.12 33.24
C ALA A 1013 -9.99 -18.00 34.22
N GLY A 1014 -9.28 -18.54 35.22
CA GLY A 1014 -9.82 -19.43 36.24
C GLY A 1014 -8.70 -20.01 37.13
N GLU A 1015 -8.76 -19.71 38.42
CA GLU A 1015 -7.97 -20.31 39.52
C GLU A 1015 -6.43 -20.27 39.43
N ALA A 1016 -5.86 -19.15 39.89
CA ALA A 1016 -4.49 -19.11 40.41
C ALA A 1016 -4.43 -18.28 41.71
N SER A 1017 -4.94 -18.85 42.82
CA SER A 1017 -4.78 -18.27 44.16
C SER A 1017 -3.61 -18.93 44.91
N ARG A 1018 -2.44 -18.26 44.90
CA ARG A 1018 -1.32 -18.48 45.82
C ARG A 1018 -0.32 -17.34 45.77
#